data_AF-A0A806K147-F1
#
_entry.id   AF-A0A806K147-F1
#
_cell.length_a   1.000
_cell.length_b   1.000
_cell.length_c   1.000
_cell.angle_alpha   90.00
_cell.angle_beta   90.00
_cell.angle_gamma   90.00
#
_symmetry.space_group_name_H-M   'P 1'
#
loop_
_entity.id
_entity.type
_entity.pdbx_description
1 polymer ?
#
loop_
_entity_poly.entity_id
_entity_poly.type
_entity_poly.pdbx_seq_one_letter_code
_entity_poly.pdbx_strand_id
1 'polypeptide(L)'
;MLGEEFGFMVIAHPISTERNVQTIEKELYAIYDEISRSAKQSFQKGTNESEQTGSSETKGTGTNATEGSSDTEGTTRGTNKGTSLSHSTNEGTSQSHTTNEGTNQSHSKNEGTSQSHTTNEGTNQSHSKNEGASLSHSTNEGTSQSHSKNEGENSSFGTSETKSSGSSSGGSSSSTNKSETKGTNDSRGTSTGSSDTSGKSKGSSDTAGTSTGSSDTSGTSKGTSDTTGTSKGSSDTTGTSTGSSDTNGTTKGTSDTSGTTEGTNFSESISKSKNISSSTSTSESNSTNKGKQTGVSESITTELTNKNLQEWLKYFDEVILPRLDYGYGKGIFVTSSLLWANNERVLKKLGNTTTALFAGEKGNRIPFIVRRLELENNYLKALRLFQQPVSREMLAANSDDWKREVIWSHTYLPDNDNQVNFYLGNWMSVKELAVMAGVPQKEVVGLRLKEEIEFGLNVGDKMDGGKEINLGKLVVSGNPKEIPVNISVSDLDRHIFVTGVTGSGKTTTCQKLLIDSGLPFMIIEPAKTEYRILKEYLPDIKIFTIGSDVAPLKLNPFQFFEGENITSRVDMIKASIEAAFDMEAAIPQIIEQVIYDSYKEKGWNIANSKNSNSQNPFSPDEYLFPTIADVLRNVEKSVSKHKFDERLKNDYKGSITARLQGLILGSKGMMLNCCHSVDFGELLDQKVIIELEELRDGGQKSLVIGFVLMNMVEAIRRRFDNNHGKKVPHITLIEEAHRLLSKPQPGDTNRQHGVDTFTDMLAEIRKYGESLIISDQIPNKLTPEILKNTNTKIVHRIFAQDDKDAIGNTMALTEEQRNFLSNLDVGRAIVFNGNWPKAVQVQIPKKTDTSKEIIISRDELKASNLDFYISHWESNIVDYSTLFGHKPSREEMEILMQLRNNSDYINAMMELKESGENQNKQLIKPLEDLLQRVPDKKRLFDILADNYLNGHKGSFLSEIYDMYQGEKVLDKQKVKTFANSLMDFM
;
A
#
# COMPACT_ATOMS: atom_id res chain seq x y z
N MET A 1 18.35 -6.44 5.27
CA MET A 1 19.11 -7.28 4.31
C MET A 1 18.38 -7.18 2.97
N LEU A 2 18.61 -6.10 2.22
CA LEU A 2 17.77 -5.77 1.07
C LEU A 2 18.00 -6.76 -0.08
N GLY A 3 16.93 -7.47 -0.46
CA GLY A 3 16.93 -8.41 -1.59
C GLY A 3 17.53 -9.80 -1.32
N GLU A 4 17.88 -10.13 -0.08
CA GLU A 4 18.45 -11.45 0.28
C GLU A 4 17.41 -12.31 1.00
N GLU A 5 17.10 -13.51 0.48
CA GLU A 5 16.19 -14.46 1.13
C GLU A 5 16.85 -15.17 2.33
N PHE A 6 16.14 -15.20 3.45
CA PHE A 6 16.53 -15.91 4.66
C PHE A 6 15.30 -16.31 5.49
N GLY A 7 15.51 -17.17 6.49
CA GLY A 7 14.53 -17.49 7.51
C GLY A 7 15.10 -17.39 8.92
N PHE A 8 14.24 -17.03 9.85
CA PHE A 8 14.46 -16.99 11.29
C PHE A 8 13.31 -17.73 11.96
N MET A 9 13.62 -18.62 12.89
CA MET A 9 12.64 -19.38 13.67
C MET A 9 13.02 -19.34 15.14
N VAL A 10 12.03 -19.06 15.99
CA VAL A 10 12.13 -19.19 17.43
C VAL A 10 11.28 -20.39 17.83
N ILE A 11 11.90 -21.44 18.38
CA ILE A 11 11.20 -22.53 19.06
C ILE A 11 11.32 -22.24 20.55
N ALA A 12 10.18 -22.10 21.24
CA ALA A 12 10.14 -21.85 22.67
C ALA A 12 9.29 -22.94 23.35
N HIS A 13 9.93 -23.81 24.13
CA HIS A 13 9.26 -24.86 24.89
C HIS A 13 9.02 -24.39 26.33
N PRO A 14 7.77 -24.32 26.83
CA PRO A 14 7.49 -23.87 28.19
C PRO A 14 8.09 -24.85 29.21
N ILE A 15 8.71 -24.32 30.27
CA ILE A 15 9.13 -25.13 31.41
C ILE A 15 7.87 -25.41 32.24
N SER A 16 7.27 -26.57 31.98
CA SER A 16 5.83 -26.81 32.13
C SER A 16 5.33 -27.15 33.55
N THR A 17 6.20 -27.14 34.55
CA THR A 17 5.83 -27.43 35.95
C THR A 17 6.59 -26.55 36.93
N GLU A 18 5.87 -26.04 37.93
CA GLU A 18 6.39 -25.33 39.11
C GLU A 18 7.58 -26.07 39.76
N ARG A 19 7.43 -27.39 39.93
CA ARG A 19 8.46 -28.31 40.47
C ARG A 19 9.78 -28.26 39.70
N ASN A 20 9.76 -28.11 38.38
CA ASN A 20 10.98 -28.04 37.58
C ASN A 20 11.70 -26.70 37.76
N VAL A 21 10.96 -25.60 37.91
CA VAL A 21 11.53 -24.28 38.19
C VAL A 21 12.15 -24.25 39.59
N GLN A 22 11.44 -24.76 40.61
CA GLN A 22 11.95 -24.91 41.99
C GLN A 22 13.18 -25.84 42.06
N THR A 23 13.24 -26.88 41.21
CA THR A 23 14.40 -27.77 41.14
C THR A 23 15.61 -27.05 40.52
N ILE A 24 15.41 -26.27 39.45
CA ILE A 24 16.45 -25.42 38.86
C ILE A 24 16.98 -24.41 39.89
N GLU A 25 16.07 -23.71 40.57
CA GLU A 25 16.38 -22.73 41.62
C GLU A 25 17.26 -23.33 42.73
N LYS A 26 16.87 -24.51 43.22
CA LYS A 26 17.61 -25.22 44.27
C LYS A 26 19.04 -25.60 43.85
N GLU A 27 19.23 -26.09 42.63
CA GLU A 27 20.58 -26.42 42.12
C GLU A 27 21.41 -25.15 41.87
N LEU A 28 20.80 -24.06 41.43
CA LEU A 28 21.46 -22.76 41.32
C LEU A 28 21.93 -22.23 42.68
N TYR A 29 21.14 -22.38 43.75
CA TYR A 29 21.56 -22.02 45.10
C TYR A 29 22.70 -22.91 45.62
N ALA A 30 22.64 -24.23 45.40
CA ALA A 30 23.73 -25.13 45.78
C ALA A 30 25.06 -24.77 45.10
N ILE A 31 25.00 -24.37 43.82
CA ILE A 31 26.13 -23.85 43.05
C ILE A 31 26.60 -22.49 43.58
N TYR A 32 25.67 -21.57 43.88
CA TYR A 32 25.97 -20.25 44.43
C TYR A 32 26.74 -20.36 45.75
N ASP A 33 26.34 -21.25 46.65
CA ASP A 33 27.04 -21.50 47.92
C ASP A 33 28.45 -22.08 47.72
N GLU A 34 28.66 -22.92 46.71
CA GLU A 34 29.98 -23.50 46.35
C GLU A 34 30.92 -22.42 45.77
N ILE A 35 30.40 -21.55 44.90
CA ILE A 35 31.11 -20.37 44.37
C ILE A 35 31.41 -19.37 45.50
N SER A 36 30.46 -19.10 46.38
CA SER A 36 30.56 -18.14 47.49
C SER A 36 31.70 -18.51 48.45
N ARG A 37 31.74 -19.76 48.92
CA ARG A 37 32.83 -20.33 49.74
C ARG A 37 34.21 -20.28 49.05
N SER A 38 34.23 -20.18 47.73
CA SER A 38 35.44 -20.11 46.91
C SER A 38 35.83 -18.67 46.51
N ALA A 39 34.91 -17.71 46.61
CA ALA A 39 35.08 -16.33 46.15
C ALA A 39 35.81 -15.43 47.17
N LYS A 40 35.71 -15.73 48.46
CA LYS A 40 36.42 -15.02 49.54
C LYS A 40 36.85 -16.00 50.63
N GLN A 41 38.14 -15.95 50.99
CA GLN A 41 38.72 -16.72 52.09
C GLN A 41 39.44 -15.79 53.05
N SER A 42 39.12 -15.85 54.34
CA SER A 42 39.77 -15.09 55.40
C SER A 42 40.70 -16.00 56.21
N PHE A 43 42.00 -15.70 56.17
CA PHE A 43 43.01 -16.36 56.99
C PHE A 43 43.36 -15.47 58.18
N GLN A 44 42.97 -15.88 59.37
CA GLN A 44 43.30 -15.17 60.62
C GLN A 44 44.43 -15.93 61.35
N LYS A 45 45.48 -15.21 61.73
CA LYS A 45 46.57 -15.73 62.57
C LYS A 45 46.74 -14.84 63.78
N GLY A 46 46.77 -15.44 64.96
CA GLY A 46 47.01 -14.78 66.24
C GLY A 46 47.90 -15.64 67.13
N THR A 47 48.53 -14.99 68.11
CA THR A 47 49.42 -15.60 69.10
C THR A 47 49.11 -15.02 70.47
N ASN A 48 48.87 -15.87 71.46
CA ASN A 48 48.57 -15.50 72.84
C ASN A 48 49.64 -16.07 73.78
N GLU A 49 50.13 -15.27 74.72
CA GLU A 49 50.94 -15.71 75.86
C GLU A 49 50.25 -15.30 77.18
N SER A 50 50.35 -16.15 78.20
CA SER A 50 49.78 -15.90 79.53
C SER A 50 50.40 -16.81 80.59
N GLU A 51 50.86 -16.25 81.70
CA GLU A 51 51.31 -17.02 82.88
C GLU A 51 50.23 -17.08 83.97
N GLN A 52 50.15 -18.22 84.67
CA GLN A 52 49.24 -18.44 85.82
C GLN A 52 49.81 -19.55 86.74
N THR A 53 49.61 -19.45 88.06
CA THR A 53 50.22 -20.38 89.04
C THR A 53 49.24 -20.95 90.08
N GLY A 54 48.98 -22.26 89.98
CA GLY A 54 48.43 -23.12 91.05
C GLY A 54 46.91 -23.08 91.29
N SER A 55 46.22 -24.18 91.62
CA SER A 55 46.62 -25.60 91.57
C SER A 55 45.38 -26.52 91.62
N SER A 56 45.31 -27.56 90.78
CA SER A 56 44.35 -28.68 90.92
C SER A 56 44.85 -29.90 90.12
N GLU A 57 44.58 -31.12 90.60
CA GLU A 57 45.00 -32.37 89.93
C GLU A 57 43.97 -32.91 88.92
N THR A 58 44.43 -33.79 88.03
CA THR A 58 43.78 -34.05 86.74
C THR A 58 43.27 -35.50 86.58
N LYS A 59 42.08 -35.65 85.98
CA LYS A 59 41.75 -36.76 85.09
C LYS A 59 41.18 -36.18 83.81
N GLY A 60 41.66 -36.64 82.65
CA GLY A 60 41.24 -36.08 81.37
C GLY A 60 41.25 -37.09 80.23
N THR A 61 40.44 -36.76 79.22
CA THR A 61 40.53 -37.15 77.81
C THR A 61 39.83 -36.03 77.06
N GLY A 62 40.42 -35.50 75.98
CA GLY A 62 39.97 -34.24 75.38
C GLY A 62 39.76 -34.30 73.86
N THR A 63 38.91 -33.40 73.39
CA THR A 63 38.72 -32.97 71.99
C THR A 63 38.23 -31.51 72.02
N ASN A 64 38.63 -30.69 71.04
CA ASN A 64 38.30 -29.26 70.99
C ASN A 64 36.94 -28.98 70.33
N ALA A 65 36.28 -27.90 70.81
CA ALA A 65 35.46 -26.86 70.14
C ALA A 65 34.56 -27.22 68.90
N THR A 66 33.43 -26.57 68.64
CA THR A 66 32.95 -25.22 69.04
C THR A 66 31.41 -25.21 69.08
N GLU A 67 30.79 -24.36 69.91
CA GLU A 67 29.36 -24.04 69.84
C GLU A 67 29.13 -22.52 69.69
N GLY A 68 27.99 -22.13 69.10
CA GLY A 68 27.52 -20.75 68.98
C GLY A 68 25.99 -20.72 68.96
N SER A 69 25.38 -19.64 69.46
CA SER A 69 23.93 -19.53 69.71
C SER A 69 23.37 -18.16 69.32
N SER A 70 22.12 -18.13 68.84
CA SER A 70 21.23 -16.96 68.77
C SER A 70 20.51 -16.75 70.13
N ASP A 71 19.52 -15.88 70.37
CA ASP A 71 18.61 -15.04 69.53
C ASP A 71 18.24 -13.76 70.35
N THR A 72 17.34 -12.81 70.03
CA THR A 72 16.15 -12.76 69.14
C THR A 72 15.81 -11.30 68.79
N GLU A 73 15.13 -11.04 67.65
CA GLU A 73 14.23 -9.87 67.51
C GLU A 73 12.98 -10.22 66.67
N GLY A 74 11.82 -9.63 66.98
CA GLY A 74 10.52 -10.20 66.62
C GLY A 74 9.77 -9.56 65.45
N THR A 75 8.86 -10.31 64.81
CA THR A 75 7.93 -9.81 63.78
C THR A 75 6.50 -10.32 63.99
N THR A 76 5.51 -9.46 63.71
CA THR A 76 4.07 -9.79 63.77
C THR A 76 3.45 -9.64 62.39
N ARG A 77 2.75 -10.68 61.90
CA ARG A 77 2.18 -10.73 60.55
C ARG A 77 0.72 -11.20 60.61
N GLY A 78 -0.20 -10.33 60.20
CA GLY A 78 -1.65 -10.61 60.19
C GLY A 78 -2.21 -10.68 58.78
N THR A 79 -3.08 -11.65 58.52
CA THR A 79 -3.92 -11.72 57.30
C THR A 79 -5.33 -12.08 57.73
N ASN A 80 -6.35 -11.45 57.13
CA ASN A 80 -7.74 -11.69 57.49
C ASN A 80 -8.64 -11.56 56.25
N LYS A 81 -9.63 -12.44 56.11
CA LYS A 81 -10.61 -12.41 55.02
C LYS A 81 -12.01 -12.19 55.58
N GLY A 82 -12.53 -10.98 55.43
CA GLY A 82 -13.89 -10.61 55.84
C GLY A 82 -14.00 -9.11 56.15
N THR A 83 -15.23 -8.58 56.09
CA THR A 83 -15.52 -7.19 56.46
C THR A 83 -15.34 -6.97 57.96
N SER A 84 -14.36 -6.15 58.35
CA SER A 84 -14.08 -5.82 59.75
C SER A 84 -13.77 -4.34 59.93
N LEU A 85 -14.45 -3.67 60.88
CA LEU A 85 -13.97 -2.40 61.42
C LEU A 85 -12.80 -2.67 62.37
N SER A 86 -11.71 -1.92 62.23
CA SER A 86 -10.58 -1.92 63.17
C SER A 86 -10.42 -0.55 63.81
N HIS A 87 -10.43 -0.50 65.14
CA HIS A 87 -10.08 0.68 65.93
C HIS A 87 -8.81 0.40 66.73
N SER A 88 -7.84 1.31 66.64
CA SER A 88 -6.56 1.22 67.35
C SER A 88 -6.06 2.62 67.70
N THR A 89 -5.67 2.81 68.95
CA THR A 89 -5.05 4.03 69.49
C THR A 89 -3.72 3.64 70.11
N ASN A 90 -2.63 4.32 69.76
CA ASN A 90 -1.30 4.03 70.30
C ASN A 90 -0.41 5.27 70.25
N GLU A 91 0.50 5.43 71.21
CA GLU A 91 1.46 6.53 71.26
C GLU A 91 2.87 5.98 70.95
N GLY A 92 3.38 6.30 69.76
CA GLY A 92 4.69 5.85 69.30
C GLY A 92 4.79 5.65 67.78
N THR A 93 6.01 5.57 67.27
CA THR A 93 6.28 5.37 65.84
C THR A 93 5.81 3.99 65.38
N SER A 94 5.02 3.93 64.31
CA SER A 94 4.54 2.67 63.74
C SER A 94 4.53 2.67 62.21
N GLN A 95 4.71 1.48 61.64
CA GLN A 95 4.46 1.17 60.24
C GLN A 95 3.31 0.17 60.15
N SER A 96 2.45 0.32 59.14
CA SER A 96 1.37 -0.61 58.86
C SER A 96 1.23 -0.85 57.35
N HIS A 97 1.04 -2.12 56.99
CA HIS A 97 0.72 -2.55 55.63
C HIS A 97 -0.66 -3.20 55.61
N THR A 98 -1.51 -2.73 54.69
CA THR A 98 -2.80 -3.37 54.39
C THR A 98 -2.98 -3.50 52.88
N THR A 99 -3.49 -4.65 52.47
CA THR A 99 -3.89 -4.99 51.10
C THR A 99 -5.35 -5.46 51.17
N ASN A 100 -6.21 -4.95 50.30
CA ASN A 100 -7.63 -5.29 50.30
C ASN A 100 -8.25 -5.09 48.91
N GLU A 101 -9.23 -5.93 48.57
CA GLU A 101 -10.04 -5.80 47.36
C GLU A 101 -11.48 -5.47 47.77
N GLY A 102 -11.91 -4.23 47.56
CA GLY A 102 -13.27 -3.76 47.86
C GLY A 102 -13.35 -2.36 48.47
N THR A 103 -14.57 -1.87 48.68
CA THR A 103 -14.83 -0.53 49.21
C THR A 103 -14.45 -0.42 50.70
N ASN A 104 -13.73 0.64 51.07
CA ASN A 104 -13.21 0.82 52.44
C ASN A 104 -13.56 2.21 53.01
N GLN A 105 -13.71 2.30 54.33
CA GLN A 105 -13.83 3.55 55.10
C GLN A 105 -13.06 3.41 56.41
N SER A 106 -12.09 4.30 56.65
CA SER A 106 -11.18 4.24 57.80
C SER A 106 -11.14 5.56 58.58
N HIS A 107 -11.21 5.48 59.91
CA HIS A 107 -10.94 6.59 60.81
C HIS A 107 -9.80 6.25 61.77
N SER A 108 -8.78 7.11 61.80
CA SER A 108 -7.64 7.07 62.71
C SER A 108 -7.43 8.45 63.35
N LYS A 109 -6.85 8.48 64.55
CA LYS A 109 -6.43 9.69 65.27
C LYS A 109 -5.11 9.35 65.96
N ASN A 110 -4.05 10.11 65.69
CA ASN A 110 -2.69 9.78 66.12
C ASN A 110 -1.97 11.04 66.63
N GLU A 111 -1.20 10.88 67.70
CA GLU A 111 -0.30 11.89 68.25
C GLU A 111 1.11 11.28 68.25
N GLY A 112 1.98 11.78 67.37
CA GLY A 112 3.28 11.18 67.04
C GLY A 112 3.42 10.70 65.59
N THR A 113 4.66 10.39 65.17
CA THR A 113 5.02 10.18 63.76
C THR A 113 4.57 8.82 63.22
N SER A 114 3.88 8.82 62.07
CA SER A 114 3.31 7.62 61.45
C SER A 114 3.70 7.44 59.98
N GLN A 115 3.86 6.19 59.55
CA GLN A 115 3.95 5.78 58.14
C GLN A 115 2.86 4.77 57.78
N SER A 116 2.11 5.05 56.71
CA SER A 116 1.09 4.15 56.17
C SER A 116 1.23 3.91 54.66
N HIS A 117 1.12 2.64 54.26
CA HIS A 117 1.03 2.21 52.87
C HIS A 117 -0.32 1.53 52.63
N THR A 118 -1.08 2.05 51.68
CA THR A 118 -2.35 1.46 51.23
C THR A 118 -2.34 1.22 49.72
N THR A 119 -2.88 0.08 49.32
CA THR A 119 -3.10 -0.34 47.93
C THR A 119 -4.54 -0.83 47.82
N ASN A 120 -5.28 -0.34 46.82
CA ASN A 120 -6.73 -0.54 46.72
C ASN A 120 -7.20 -0.38 45.27
N GLU A 121 -7.76 -1.44 44.67
CA GLU A 121 -8.45 -1.35 43.39
C GLU A 121 -9.93 -1.02 43.61
N GLY A 122 -10.25 0.27 43.61
CA GLY A 122 -11.62 0.76 43.80
C GLY A 122 -11.70 2.19 44.33
N THR A 123 -12.90 2.78 44.30
CA THR A 123 -13.15 4.17 44.71
C THR A 123 -12.91 4.39 46.20
N ASN A 124 -12.21 5.46 46.57
CA ASN A 124 -11.77 5.75 47.93
C ASN A 124 -12.22 7.15 48.39
N GLN A 125 -12.64 7.28 49.66
CA GLN A 125 -12.87 8.54 50.35
C GLN A 125 -12.35 8.46 51.79
N SER A 126 -11.44 9.36 52.16
CA SER A 126 -10.72 9.34 53.44
C SER A 126 -10.79 10.68 54.18
N HIS A 127 -11.08 10.65 55.48
CA HIS A 127 -10.99 11.80 56.38
C HIS A 127 -10.06 11.50 57.57
N SER A 128 -9.01 12.32 57.72
CA SER A 128 -8.04 12.27 58.81
C SER A 128 -7.96 13.60 59.56
N LYS A 129 -7.54 13.51 60.83
CA LYS A 129 -7.08 14.61 61.68
C LYS A 129 -5.86 14.11 62.45
N ASN A 130 -4.75 14.83 62.38
CA ASN A 130 -3.48 14.44 63.00
C ASN A 130 -2.82 15.65 63.68
N GLU A 131 -2.27 15.44 64.87
CA GLU A 131 -1.43 16.43 65.58
C GLU A 131 -0.04 15.80 65.74
N GLY A 132 0.84 16.10 64.78
CA GLY A 132 2.13 15.44 64.58
C GLY A 132 2.40 15.09 63.11
N ALA A 133 3.68 14.97 62.76
CA ALA A 133 4.13 14.73 61.38
C ALA A 133 3.70 13.35 60.84
N SER A 134 3.28 13.29 59.57
CA SER A 134 2.81 12.06 58.94
C SER A 134 3.37 11.89 57.53
N LEU A 135 3.80 10.67 57.20
CA LEU A 135 3.97 10.22 55.81
C LEU A 135 2.85 9.24 55.46
N SER A 136 2.23 9.45 54.30
CA SER A 136 1.24 8.53 53.74
C SER A 136 1.53 8.31 52.27
N HIS A 137 1.48 7.05 51.82
CA HIS A 137 1.79 6.68 50.45
C HIS A 137 0.64 5.85 49.88
N SER A 138 -0.10 6.43 48.94
CA SER A 138 -1.17 5.77 48.20
C SER A 138 -0.78 5.56 46.74
N THR A 139 -1.38 4.53 46.13
CA THR A 139 -1.38 4.28 44.68
C THR A 139 -2.80 3.87 44.30
N ASN A 140 -3.33 4.42 43.19
CA ASN A 140 -4.77 4.38 42.91
C ASN A 140 -5.04 4.52 41.40
N GLU A 141 -5.38 3.43 40.70
CA GLU A 141 -5.82 3.48 39.30
C GLU A 141 -7.30 3.86 39.19
N GLY A 142 -7.62 5.10 39.57
CA GLY A 142 -8.98 5.63 39.55
C GLY A 142 -9.09 7.07 40.05
N THR A 143 -10.24 7.70 39.81
CA THR A 143 -10.51 9.08 40.20
C THR A 143 -10.63 9.21 41.73
N SER A 144 -10.03 10.26 42.30
CA SER A 144 -10.05 10.54 43.75
C SER A 144 -10.25 12.02 44.05
N GLN A 145 -10.90 12.32 45.18
CA GLN A 145 -11.00 13.65 45.79
C GLN A 145 -10.75 13.52 47.30
N SER A 146 -9.89 14.37 47.86
CA SER A 146 -9.51 14.33 49.27
C SER A 146 -9.54 15.72 49.91
N HIS A 147 -10.20 15.85 51.06
CA HIS A 147 -10.19 17.06 51.90
C HIS A 147 -9.54 16.77 53.26
N SER A 148 -8.45 17.48 53.56
CA SER A 148 -7.71 17.41 54.82
C SER A 148 -7.53 18.81 55.44
N LYS A 149 -7.64 18.89 56.77
CA LYS A 149 -7.20 20.04 57.59
C LYS A 149 -6.38 19.49 58.76
N ASN A 150 -5.09 19.81 58.80
CA ASN A 150 -4.18 19.54 59.92
C ASN A 150 -3.45 20.83 60.31
N GLU A 151 -2.99 20.91 61.55
CA GLU A 151 -2.06 21.92 62.04
C GLU A 151 -0.74 21.22 62.37
N GLY A 152 0.22 21.26 61.44
CA GLY A 152 1.47 20.51 61.47
C GLY A 152 2.05 20.29 60.07
N GLU A 153 3.31 19.86 59.98
CA GLU A 153 3.96 19.57 58.70
C GLU A 153 3.39 18.32 58.02
N ASN A 154 3.25 18.39 56.70
CA ASN A 154 2.66 17.35 55.87
C ASN A 154 3.37 17.29 54.51
N SER A 155 3.53 16.09 53.94
CA SER A 155 4.14 15.90 52.61
C SER A 155 3.34 14.92 51.76
N SER A 156 3.25 15.22 50.46
CA SER A 156 2.54 14.42 49.46
C SER A 156 3.25 14.50 48.12
N PHE A 157 3.13 13.45 47.29
CA PHE A 157 3.88 13.32 46.04
C PHE A 157 2.97 12.94 44.86
N GLY A 158 3.22 13.57 43.70
CA GLY A 158 2.56 13.34 42.42
C GLY A 158 3.30 14.10 41.31
N THR A 159 3.21 13.64 40.06
CA THR A 159 4.14 14.04 38.98
C THR A 159 3.44 14.53 37.71
N SER A 160 3.88 15.69 37.20
CA SER A 160 3.56 16.24 35.87
C SER A 160 4.56 17.35 35.52
N GLU A 161 4.75 17.70 34.24
CA GLU A 161 5.81 18.58 33.76
C GLU A 161 5.30 19.94 33.22
N THR A 162 5.92 21.06 33.63
CA THR A 162 6.46 22.17 32.77
C THR A 162 6.86 23.42 33.59
N LYS A 163 7.45 24.44 32.93
CA LYS A 163 8.21 25.56 33.53
C LYS A 163 7.42 26.48 34.47
N SER A 164 8.10 26.98 35.51
CA SER A 164 7.59 27.99 36.47
C SER A 164 8.60 29.13 36.71
N SER A 165 8.09 30.34 36.97
CA SER A 165 8.88 31.48 37.47
C SER A 165 8.03 32.28 38.48
N GLY A 166 8.48 32.38 39.73
CA GLY A 166 7.71 33.00 40.82
C GLY A 166 8.41 34.16 41.52
N SER A 167 7.62 35.16 41.93
CA SER A 167 8.03 36.27 42.80
C SER A 167 6.87 36.65 43.73
N SER A 168 7.10 36.66 45.04
CA SER A 168 6.09 36.97 46.06
C SER A 168 6.55 38.13 46.96
N SER A 169 5.66 39.07 47.26
CA SER A 169 5.96 40.26 48.06
C SER A 169 4.91 40.53 49.14
N GLY A 170 5.28 40.36 50.41
CA GLY A 170 4.46 40.68 51.58
C GLY A 170 3.87 39.44 52.26
N GLY A 171 4.08 39.33 53.58
CA GLY A 171 3.77 38.14 54.35
C GLY A 171 4.88 37.07 54.30
N SER A 172 4.90 36.18 55.29
CA SER A 172 5.93 35.16 55.46
C SER A 172 5.97 34.18 54.29
N SER A 173 6.90 34.39 53.37
CA SER A 173 7.03 33.60 52.13
C SER A 173 8.44 33.05 51.97
N SER A 174 8.55 31.73 51.97
CA SER A 174 9.68 31.01 51.39
C SER A 174 9.54 31.00 49.87
N SER A 175 10.66 31.04 49.15
CA SER A 175 10.67 30.83 47.69
C SER A 175 11.53 29.62 47.34
N THR A 176 10.97 28.76 46.50
CA THR A 176 11.57 27.47 46.11
C THR A 176 11.56 27.38 44.59
N ASN A 177 12.72 27.56 43.95
CA ASN A 177 12.85 27.49 42.48
C ASN A 177 13.71 26.29 42.10
N LYS A 178 13.12 25.34 41.35
CA LYS A 178 13.79 24.13 40.85
C LYS A 178 13.64 24.00 39.34
N SER A 179 14.71 23.62 38.66
CA SER A 179 14.72 23.46 37.21
C SER A 179 15.70 22.36 36.77
N GLU A 180 15.26 21.50 35.84
CA GLU A 180 16.08 20.46 35.23
C GLU A 180 15.95 20.52 33.69
N THR A 181 17.05 20.72 32.97
CA THR A 181 17.01 20.91 31.50
C THR A 181 18.21 20.31 30.73
N LYS A 182 18.04 20.10 29.42
CA LYS A 182 19.12 19.82 28.47
C LYS A 182 19.48 21.11 27.70
N GLY A 183 20.18 22.03 28.35
CA GLY A 183 20.57 23.32 27.78
C GLY A 183 21.25 24.22 28.81
N THR A 184 21.26 25.53 28.57
CA THR A 184 21.55 26.54 29.59
C THR A 184 20.38 26.62 30.58
N ASN A 185 20.72 26.78 31.86
CA ASN A 185 19.74 26.72 32.95
C ASN A 185 20.00 27.85 33.95
N ASP A 186 19.10 28.83 33.99
CA ASP A 186 19.17 30.01 34.87
C ASP A 186 18.10 29.86 35.97
N SER A 187 18.49 30.00 37.23
CA SER A 187 17.56 29.93 38.37
C SER A 187 17.94 30.96 39.42
N ARG A 188 17.04 31.93 39.63
CA ARG A 188 17.19 32.98 40.65
C ARG A 188 16.07 32.91 41.68
N GLY A 189 16.41 32.98 42.95
CA GLY A 189 15.48 32.98 44.07
C GLY A 189 15.71 34.18 44.98
N THR A 190 14.68 35.00 45.19
CA THR A 190 14.73 36.17 46.08
C THR A 190 13.62 36.05 47.13
N SER A 191 13.93 36.30 48.40
CA SER A 191 12.92 36.34 49.48
C SER A 191 13.35 37.24 50.64
N THR A 192 12.43 37.47 51.59
CA THR A 192 12.74 38.07 52.90
C THR A 192 12.87 37.04 54.02
N GLY A 193 12.71 35.74 53.71
CA GLY A 193 12.80 34.60 54.64
C GLY A 193 13.92 33.65 54.24
N SER A 194 13.62 32.35 54.10
CA SER A 194 14.50 31.38 53.42
C SER A 194 14.38 31.48 51.90
N SER A 195 15.43 31.10 51.17
CA SER A 195 15.38 30.95 49.71
C SER A 195 16.14 29.69 49.26
N ASP A 196 15.42 28.80 48.59
CA ASP A 196 15.93 27.50 48.14
C ASP A 196 15.98 27.50 46.61
N THR A 197 17.19 27.49 46.04
CA THR A 197 17.37 27.59 44.58
C THR A 197 18.23 26.44 44.07
N SER A 198 17.67 25.55 43.25
CA SER A 198 18.39 24.39 42.70
C SER A 198 18.28 24.27 41.18
N GLY A 199 19.40 24.38 40.47
CA GLY A 199 19.47 24.21 39.01
C GLY A 199 20.28 22.98 38.62
N LYS A 200 19.72 22.11 37.76
CA LYS A 200 20.46 21.00 37.14
C LYS A 200 20.44 21.06 35.63
N SER A 201 21.59 20.87 34.97
CA SER A 201 21.64 20.88 33.50
C SER A 201 22.66 19.92 32.89
N LYS A 202 22.43 19.60 31.61
CA LYS A 202 23.46 19.09 30.70
C LYS A 202 23.91 20.22 29.77
N GLY A 203 24.50 21.26 30.37
CA GLY A 203 24.96 22.50 29.74
C GLY A 203 25.64 23.41 30.79
N SER A 204 25.45 24.73 30.71
CA SER A 204 25.77 25.65 31.83
C SER A 204 24.63 25.65 32.87
N SER A 205 24.95 25.95 34.12
CA SER A 205 23.96 26.23 35.16
C SER A 205 24.33 27.47 35.98
N ASP A 206 23.46 28.47 35.96
CA ASP A 206 23.63 29.73 36.66
C ASP A 206 22.59 29.77 37.78
N THR A 207 23.02 29.74 39.04
CA THR A 207 22.13 29.63 40.21
C THR A 207 22.40 30.73 41.21
N ALA A 208 21.39 31.56 41.54
CA ALA A 208 21.53 32.68 42.46
C ALA A 208 20.42 32.72 43.52
N GLY A 209 20.80 32.65 44.80
CA GLY A 209 19.90 32.84 45.94
C GLY A 209 20.21 34.15 46.67
N THR A 210 19.19 34.94 46.99
CA THR A 210 19.35 36.17 47.78
C THR A 210 18.25 36.31 48.81
N SER A 211 18.59 36.38 50.10
CA SER A 211 17.61 36.48 51.18
C SER A 211 18.01 37.42 52.33
N THR A 212 17.05 37.69 53.22
CA THR A 212 17.30 38.27 54.55
C THR A 212 17.12 37.25 55.67
N GLY A 213 17.36 35.96 55.38
CA GLY A 213 17.30 34.84 56.33
C GLY A 213 18.37 33.80 55.98
N SER A 214 17.99 32.52 55.85
CA SER A 214 18.82 31.47 55.25
C SER A 214 18.78 31.54 53.72
N SER A 215 19.78 30.99 53.03
CA SER A 215 19.76 30.81 51.58
C SER A 215 20.54 29.56 51.17
N ASP A 216 19.83 28.59 50.60
CA ASP A 216 20.39 27.29 50.24
C ASP A 216 20.39 27.19 48.72
N THR A 217 21.59 27.10 48.14
CA THR A 217 21.81 27.21 46.70
C THR A 217 22.59 26.01 46.17
N SER A 218 22.09 25.40 45.09
CA SER A 218 22.68 24.18 44.51
C SER A 218 22.69 24.21 42.98
N GLY A 219 23.89 24.13 42.41
CA GLY A 219 24.10 23.99 40.97
C GLY A 219 24.74 22.63 40.64
N THR A 220 24.17 21.90 39.70
CA THR A 220 24.79 20.66 39.18
C THR A 220 24.79 20.64 37.66
N SER A 221 25.97 20.62 37.04
CA SER A 221 26.07 20.59 35.57
C SER A 221 27.06 19.56 35.04
N LYS A 222 26.91 19.23 33.76
CA LYS A 222 27.98 18.59 32.96
C LYS A 222 28.58 19.61 31.99
N GLY A 223 29.11 20.69 32.56
CA GLY A 223 29.66 21.84 31.85
C GLY A 223 30.23 22.85 32.85
N THR A 224 29.92 24.14 32.66
CA THR A 224 30.19 25.23 33.59
C THR A 224 29.10 25.31 34.67
N SER A 225 29.43 25.76 35.89
CA SER A 225 28.44 26.04 36.93
C SER A 225 28.81 27.24 37.80
N ASP A 226 27.98 28.27 37.79
CA ASP A 226 28.15 29.46 38.63
C ASP A 226 27.05 29.47 39.69
N THR A 227 27.44 29.37 40.97
CA THR A 227 26.50 29.30 42.10
C THR A 227 26.78 30.40 43.11
N THR A 228 25.79 31.26 43.37
CA THR A 228 25.92 32.43 44.24
C THR A 228 24.86 32.45 45.33
N GLY A 229 25.31 32.41 46.59
CA GLY A 229 24.47 32.54 47.78
C GLY A 229 24.72 33.89 48.45
N THR A 230 23.69 34.69 48.72
CA THR A 230 23.84 35.97 49.43
C THR A 230 22.77 36.14 50.50
N SER A 231 23.16 36.24 51.77
CA SER A 231 22.20 36.35 52.87
C SER A 231 22.64 37.28 54.02
N LYS A 232 21.68 37.55 54.92
CA LYS A 232 21.91 38.20 56.22
C LYS A 232 21.60 37.27 57.40
N GLY A 233 21.77 35.96 57.20
CA GLY A 233 21.57 34.93 58.22
C GLY A 233 22.58 33.80 58.06
N SER A 234 22.14 32.63 57.61
CA SER A 234 23.00 31.54 57.14
C SER A 234 23.04 31.47 55.61
N SER A 235 24.05 30.83 55.03
CA SER A 235 24.01 30.39 53.64
C SER A 235 24.72 29.06 53.45
N ASP A 236 24.16 28.24 52.56
CA ASP A 236 24.79 27.02 52.08
C ASP A 236 24.86 27.06 50.56
N THR A 237 26.06 26.89 50.00
CA THR A 237 26.36 27.19 48.59
C THR A 237 27.11 26.02 47.96
N THR A 238 26.42 25.24 47.13
CA THR A 238 26.93 23.97 46.60
C THR A 238 27.00 24.00 45.07
N GLY A 239 28.20 23.75 44.52
CA GLY A 239 28.43 23.64 43.09
C GLY A 239 29.14 22.34 42.73
N THR A 240 28.58 21.59 41.79
CA THR A 240 29.17 20.35 41.28
C THR A 240 29.17 20.34 39.76
N SER A 241 30.34 20.28 39.13
CA SER A 241 30.46 20.17 37.68
C SER A 241 31.53 19.17 37.25
N THR A 242 31.45 18.76 35.98
CA THR A 242 32.51 17.99 35.29
C THR A 242 33.27 18.90 34.31
N GLY A 243 33.52 20.15 34.70
CA GLY A 243 34.11 21.18 33.84
C GLY A 243 34.84 22.25 34.66
N SER A 244 34.24 23.43 34.81
CA SER A 244 34.66 24.45 35.78
C SER A 244 33.50 24.84 36.68
N SER A 245 33.80 25.39 37.86
CA SER A 245 32.79 25.81 38.84
C SER A 245 33.26 27.03 39.61
N ASP A 246 32.46 28.10 39.65
CA ASP A 246 32.66 29.22 40.57
C ASP A 246 31.55 29.22 41.64
N THR A 247 31.95 29.05 42.90
CA THR A 247 31.02 28.90 44.04
C THR A 247 31.27 30.00 45.07
N ASN A 248 30.37 30.97 45.18
CA ASN A 248 30.55 32.15 46.02
C ASN A 248 29.39 32.35 47.01
N GLY A 249 29.63 32.09 48.29
CA GLY A 249 28.76 32.45 49.41
C GLY A 249 29.17 33.79 50.02
N THR A 250 28.24 34.74 50.19
CA THR A 250 28.49 36.05 50.82
C THR A 250 27.45 36.33 51.90
N THR A 251 27.84 36.29 53.18
CA THR A 251 26.89 36.33 54.30
C THR A 251 27.43 37.05 55.52
N LYS A 252 26.55 37.74 56.26
CA LYS A 252 26.88 38.39 57.55
C LYS A 252 26.53 37.50 58.75
N GLY A 253 27.01 36.27 58.72
CA GLY A 253 26.71 35.18 59.64
C GLY A 253 27.51 33.93 59.26
N THR A 254 26.98 32.74 59.53
CA THR A 254 27.61 31.47 59.16
C THR A 254 27.37 31.13 57.69
N SER A 255 28.41 30.77 56.96
CA SER A 255 28.34 30.35 55.56
C SER A 255 29.19 29.11 55.33
N ASP A 256 28.58 28.07 54.75
CA ASP A 256 29.31 26.97 54.15
C ASP A 256 29.25 27.08 52.62
N THR A 257 30.31 26.64 51.95
CA THR A 257 30.45 26.74 50.49
C THR A 257 31.35 25.61 50.00
N SER A 258 30.86 24.81 49.06
CA SER A 258 31.59 23.67 48.51
C SER A 258 31.50 23.60 46.99
N GLY A 259 32.66 23.54 46.35
CA GLY A 259 32.82 23.34 44.91
C GLY A 259 33.46 21.99 44.62
N THR A 260 32.88 21.22 43.70
CA THR A 260 33.40 19.92 43.25
C THR A 260 33.51 19.90 41.73
N THR A 261 34.74 19.79 41.23
CA THR A 261 35.10 19.95 39.82
C THR A 261 36.27 19.05 39.44
N GLU A 262 36.17 18.32 38.33
CA GLU A 262 37.26 17.54 37.74
C GLU A 262 38.14 18.41 36.80
N GLY A 263 38.63 19.55 37.33
CA GLY A 263 39.30 20.60 36.56
C GLY A 263 40.09 21.60 37.42
N THR A 264 40.66 22.64 36.81
CA THR A 264 41.44 23.68 37.51
C THR A 264 40.53 24.64 38.28
N ASN A 265 40.92 25.01 39.50
CA ASN A 265 40.08 25.73 40.45
C ASN A 265 40.77 26.96 41.06
N PHE A 266 40.01 27.98 41.43
CA PHE A 266 40.45 29.17 42.18
C PHE A 266 39.44 29.43 43.30
N SER A 267 39.89 29.42 44.56
CA SER A 267 39.00 29.57 45.72
C SER A 267 39.69 30.38 46.83
N GLU A 268 39.08 31.49 47.26
CA GLU A 268 39.65 32.39 48.27
C GLU A 268 38.73 32.47 49.50
N SER A 269 39.16 31.92 50.64
CA SER A 269 38.39 31.89 51.89
C SER A 269 39.30 32.01 53.12
N ILE A 270 38.85 32.72 54.17
CA ILE A 270 39.70 33.10 55.32
C ILE A 270 38.98 32.88 56.67
N SER A 271 39.40 31.89 57.46
CA SER A 271 38.98 31.70 58.86
C SER A 271 39.98 30.84 59.69
N LYS A 272 39.82 30.75 61.03
CA LYS A 272 40.72 30.02 61.97
C LYS A 272 40.01 29.54 63.26
N SER A 273 40.15 28.26 63.67
CA SER A 273 40.04 27.78 65.07
C SER A 273 40.54 26.32 65.24
N LYS A 274 40.47 25.70 66.45
CA LYS A 274 41.07 24.38 66.81
C LYS A 274 40.57 23.80 68.15
N ASN A 275 40.23 22.49 68.29
CA ASN A 275 40.14 21.74 69.58
C ASN A 275 39.93 20.19 69.48
N ILE A 276 39.89 19.45 70.62
CA ILE A 276 39.92 17.96 70.76
C ILE A 276 39.04 17.45 71.96
N SER A 277 38.43 16.24 71.93
CA SER A 277 37.81 15.54 73.09
C SER A 277 37.58 13.99 72.91
N SER A 278 37.09 13.26 73.94
CA SER A 278 36.85 11.78 73.95
C SER A 278 35.81 11.31 75.03
N SER A 279 35.27 10.07 74.96
CA SER A 279 34.25 9.53 75.91
C SER A 279 34.14 7.98 75.97
N THR A 280 33.32 7.42 76.91
CA THR A 280 33.12 5.96 77.18
C THR A 280 31.77 5.69 77.89
N SER A 281 31.22 4.46 77.85
CA SER A 281 29.98 4.04 78.57
C SER A 281 29.99 2.57 79.04
N THR A 282 29.04 2.17 79.90
CA THR A 282 28.97 0.87 80.60
C THR A 282 27.52 0.37 80.83
N SER A 283 27.35 -0.92 81.13
CA SER A 283 26.11 -1.55 81.62
C SER A 283 26.44 -2.71 82.59
N GLU A 284 25.50 -3.09 83.48
CA GLU A 284 25.75 -4.01 84.60
C GLU A 284 24.98 -5.35 84.53
N SER A 285 25.62 -6.42 85.00
CA SER A 285 24.95 -7.64 85.48
C SER A 285 25.74 -8.22 86.66
N ASN A 286 25.04 -8.74 87.68
CA ASN A 286 25.66 -9.01 88.99
C ASN A 286 26.45 -10.33 89.05
N SER A 287 27.79 -10.23 89.12
CA SER A 287 28.64 -11.26 89.72
C SER A 287 29.86 -10.62 90.38
N THR A 288 30.33 -11.17 91.50
CA THR A 288 31.41 -10.59 92.31
C THR A 288 32.59 -11.54 92.46
N ASN A 289 33.60 -11.38 91.62
CA ASN A 289 34.95 -11.84 91.93
C ASN A 289 36.01 -10.88 91.36
N LYS A 290 37.14 -10.70 92.05
CA LYS A 290 38.22 -9.78 91.66
C LYS A 290 39.50 -10.54 91.32
N GLY A 291 39.71 -10.83 90.04
CA GLY A 291 41.01 -11.16 89.46
C GLY A 291 41.49 -10.02 88.57
N LYS A 292 42.81 -9.79 88.51
CA LYS A 292 43.42 -8.84 87.56
C LYS A 292 44.27 -9.62 86.57
N GLN A 293 43.81 -9.67 85.31
CA GLN A 293 44.54 -10.26 84.20
C GLN A 293 44.96 -9.15 83.23
N THR A 294 46.15 -9.27 82.66
CA THR A 294 46.65 -8.43 81.58
C THR A 294 47.25 -9.34 80.50
N GLY A 295 46.73 -9.25 79.29
CA GLY A 295 47.28 -9.91 78.11
C GLY A 295 47.21 -8.95 76.93
N VAL A 296 48.16 -9.07 76.02
CA VAL A 296 48.15 -8.37 74.72
C VAL A 296 47.87 -9.44 73.67
N SER A 297 46.94 -9.16 72.76
CA SER A 297 46.69 -10.01 71.59
C SER A 297 46.91 -9.20 70.34
N GLU A 298 47.73 -9.73 69.43
CA GLU A 298 47.93 -9.17 68.10
C GLU A 298 47.41 -10.20 67.09
N SER A 299 46.56 -9.75 66.16
CA SER A 299 45.91 -10.61 65.18
C SER A 299 46.01 -10.01 63.79
N ILE A 300 46.54 -10.78 62.85
CA ILE A 300 46.63 -10.40 61.44
C ILE A 300 45.60 -11.22 60.67
N THR A 301 44.66 -10.53 60.04
CA THR A 301 43.67 -11.11 59.13
C THR A 301 44.08 -10.79 57.70
N THR A 302 44.26 -11.82 56.88
CA THR A 302 44.51 -11.70 55.44
C THR A 302 43.29 -12.21 54.68
N GLU A 303 42.63 -11.31 53.94
CA GLU A 303 41.55 -11.70 53.03
C GLU A 303 42.10 -11.96 51.63
N LEU A 304 41.82 -13.15 51.10
CA LEU A 304 42.05 -13.49 49.69
C LEU A 304 40.71 -13.52 48.96
N THR A 305 40.58 -12.72 47.90
CA THR A 305 39.35 -12.58 47.11
C THR A 305 39.59 -12.97 45.66
N ASN A 306 38.72 -13.85 45.14
CA ASN A 306 38.73 -14.22 43.72
C ASN A 306 37.70 -13.38 42.98
N LYS A 307 38.16 -12.26 42.41
CA LYS A 307 37.31 -11.30 41.69
C LYS A 307 36.53 -11.91 40.52
N ASN A 308 37.02 -13.00 39.89
CA ASN A 308 36.29 -13.69 38.84
C ASN A 308 35.02 -14.38 39.41
N LEU A 309 35.15 -15.07 40.55
CA LEU A 309 34.02 -15.70 41.21
C LEU A 309 33.04 -14.68 41.82
N GLN A 310 33.54 -13.57 42.37
CA GLN A 310 32.68 -12.46 42.83
C GLN A 310 31.83 -11.87 41.69
N GLU A 311 32.40 -11.73 40.50
CA GLU A 311 31.68 -11.28 39.30
C GLU A 311 30.67 -12.31 38.76
N TRP A 312 30.83 -13.60 39.08
CA TRP A 312 29.81 -14.62 38.81
C TRP A 312 28.67 -14.57 39.83
N LEU A 313 28.94 -14.47 41.13
CA LEU A 313 27.90 -14.28 42.17
C LEU A 313 27.01 -13.08 41.81
N LYS A 314 27.64 -11.95 41.48
CA LYS A 314 26.94 -10.74 41.00
C LYS A 314 26.04 -11.00 39.78
N TYR A 315 26.40 -11.91 38.87
CA TYR A 315 25.58 -12.28 37.72
C TYR A 315 24.41 -13.21 38.09
N PHE A 316 24.56 -14.05 39.12
CA PHE A 316 23.41 -14.75 39.72
C PHE A 316 22.42 -13.73 40.31
N ASP A 317 22.91 -12.79 41.12
CA ASP A 317 22.10 -11.78 41.82
C ASP A 317 21.40 -10.79 40.87
N GLU A 318 22.13 -10.23 39.89
CA GLU A 318 21.61 -9.18 39.00
C GLU A 318 20.89 -9.73 37.75
N VAL A 319 21.05 -11.02 37.38
CA VAL A 319 20.55 -11.56 36.10
C VAL A 319 19.85 -12.92 36.22
N ILE A 320 20.49 -13.96 36.76
CA ILE A 320 19.91 -15.32 36.71
C ILE A 320 18.70 -15.44 37.65
N LEU A 321 18.85 -15.08 38.93
CA LEU A 321 17.78 -15.22 39.92
C LEU A 321 16.58 -14.28 39.60
N PRO A 322 16.77 -13.00 39.22
CA PRO A 322 15.66 -12.15 38.78
C PRO A 322 14.95 -12.63 37.50
N ARG A 323 15.66 -13.29 36.57
CA ARG A 323 15.01 -13.94 35.41
C ARG A 323 14.14 -15.11 35.86
N LEU A 324 14.61 -15.89 36.83
CA LEU A 324 13.90 -17.08 37.30
C LEU A 324 12.65 -16.71 38.11
N ASP A 325 12.74 -15.73 39.02
CA ASP A 325 11.61 -15.16 39.78
C ASP A 325 10.52 -14.58 38.85
N TYR A 326 10.91 -13.68 37.94
CA TYR A 326 9.97 -13.16 36.92
C TYR A 326 9.39 -14.29 36.05
N GLY A 327 10.23 -15.28 35.71
CA GLY A 327 9.85 -16.48 34.97
C GLY A 327 8.87 -17.40 35.70
N TYR A 328 8.95 -17.47 37.03
CA TYR A 328 8.02 -18.20 37.89
C TYR A 328 6.63 -17.53 37.86
N GLY A 329 6.58 -16.21 38.02
CA GLY A 329 5.32 -15.44 38.04
C GLY A 329 4.67 -15.16 36.68
N LYS A 330 5.41 -15.25 35.56
CA LYS A 330 4.92 -14.89 34.21
C LYS A 330 5.23 -15.91 33.09
N GLY A 331 5.96 -16.98 33.38
CA GLY A 331 6.35 -18.01 32.41
C GLY A 331 7.79 -17.90 31.93
N ILE A 332 8.45 -19.05 31.83
CA ILE A 332 9.83 -19.23 31.39
C ILE A 332 9.93 -20.40 30.41
N PHE A 333 10.73 -20.22 29.36
CA PHE A 333 10.78 -21.09 28.19
C PHE A 333 12.22 -21.48 27.88
N VAL A 334 12.46 -22.73 27.47
CA VAL A 334 13.70 -23.09 26.78
C VAL A 334 13.57 -22.69 25.32
N THR A 335 14.41 -21.75 24.88
CA THR A 335 14.29 -21.12 23.58
C THR A 335 15.48 -21.41 22.67
N SER A 336 15.23 -22.04 21.52
CA SER A 336 16.16 -22.11 20.39
C SER A 336 15.85 -21.02 19.36
N SER A 337 16.89 -20.36 18.86
CA SER A 337 16.82 -19.51 17.67
C SER A 337 17.57 -20.18 16.52
N LEU A 338 16.89 -20.41 15.39
CA LEU A 338 17.47 -20.97 14.18
C LEU A 338 17.48 -19.93 13.06
N LEU A 339 18.59 -19.89 12.32
CA LEU A 339 18.82 -19.01 11.18
C LEU A 339 19.23 -19.85 9.97
N TRP A 340 18.63 -19.58 8.81
CA TRP A 340 19.03 -20.20 7.55
C TRP A 340 18.90 -19.21 6.39
N ALA A 341 19.70 -19.42 5.34
CA ALA A 341 19.64 -18.62 4.11
C ALA A 341 20.18 -19.45 2.95
N ASN A 342 19.83 -19.08 1.73
CA ASN A 342 20.25 -19.79 0.50
C ASN A 342 21.75 -19.63 0.16
N ASN A 343 22.52 -18.91 0.99
CA ASN A 343 23.93 -18.59 0.76
C ASN A 343 24.68 -18.37 2.10
N GLU A 344 25.87 -18.98 2.26
CA GLU A 344 26.67 -18.86 3.49
C GLU A 344 27.07 -17.42 3.84
N ARG A 345 27.24 -16.53 2.85
CA ARG A 345 27.51 -15.10 3.10
C ARG A 345 26.31 -14.43 3.78
N VAL A 346 25.10 -14.72 3.29
CA VAL A 346 23.84 -14.21 3.86
C VAL A 346 23.65 -14.78 5.26
N LEU A 347 23.91 -16.07 5.47
CA LEU A 347 23.80 -16.70 6.79
C LEU A 347 24.76 -16.09 7.83
N LYS A 348 26.02 -15.80 7.46
CA LYS A 348 26.98 -15.13 8.37
C LYS A 348 26.57 -13.69 8.68
N LYS A 349 26.12 -12.94 7.66
CA LYS A 349 25.62 -11.56 7.78
C LYS A 349 24.36 -11.49 8.65
N LEU A 350 23.43 -12.43 8.47
CA LEU A 350 22.25 -12.64 9.28
C LEU A 350 22.63 -12.92 10.73
N GLY A 351 23.47 -13.94 10.99
CA GLY A 351 23.93 -14.28 12.34
C GLY A 351 24.54 -13.08 13.08
N ASN A 352 25.46 -12.36 12.45
CA ASN A 352 26.05 -11.16 13.04
C ASN A 352 25.01 -10.07 13.33
N THR A 353 24.01 -9.90 12.46
CA THR A 353 22.94 -8.90 12.66
C THR A 353 21.97 -9.32 13.75
N THR A 354 21.61 -10.61 13.84
CA THR A 354 20.77 -11.18 14.90
C THR A 354 21.44 -11.05 16.27
N THR A 355 22.74 -11.36 16.38
CA THR A 355 23.52 -11.09 17.60
C THR A 355 23.53 -9.60 17.94
N ALA A 356 23.72 -8.71 16.98
CA ALA A 356 23.75 -7.27 17.22
C ALA A 356 22.38 -6.67 17.61
N LEU A 357 21.28 -7.22 17.10
CA LEU A 357 19.91 -6.77 17.42
C LEU A 357 19.41 -7.24 18.78
N PHE A 358 19.85 -8.42 19.25
CA PHE A 358 19.42 -8.99 20.53
C PHE A 358 20.45 -8.86 21.66
N ALA A 359 21.67 -8.38 21.38
CA ALA A 359 22.61 -7.96 22.42
C ALA A 359 22.17 -6.62 23.04
N GLY A 360 21.95 -6.61 24.36
CA GLY A 360 21.64 -5.39 25.11
C GLY A 360 22.86 -4.49 25.34
N GLU A 361 22.60 -3.23 25.71
CA GLU A 361 23.65 -2.20 25.97
C GLU A 361 24.58 -2.54 27.15
N LYS A 362 24.12 -3.39 28.09
CA LYS A 362 24.92 -3.90 29.20
C LYS A 362 25.58 -5.23 28.83
N GLY A 363 26.87 -5.37 29.16
CA GLY A 363 27.61 -6.62 28.98
C GLY A 363 26.97 -7.78 29.76
N ASN A 364 26.80 -8.91 29.09
CA ASN A 364 26.21 -10.14 29.63
C ASN A 364 27.30 -11.23 29.71
N ARG A 365 27.40 -11.95 30.84
CA ARG A 365 28.37 -13.05 31.05
C ARG A 365 28.16 -14.19 30.04
N ILE A 366 26.94 -14.37 29.54
CA ILE A 366 26.58 -15.39 28.54
C ILE A 366 25.92 -14.67 27.35
N PRO A 367 26.71 -14.18 26.37
CA PRO A 367 26.20 -13.40 25.24
C PRO A 367 25.53 -14.28 24.16
N PHE A 368 24.82 -13.65 23.22
CA PHE A 368 24.22 -14.33 22.07
C PHE A 368 25.28 -14.86 21.09
N ILE A 369 25.57 -16.16 21.17
CA ILE A 369 26.53 -16.87 20.31
C ILE A 369 25.80 -17.60 19.18
N VAL A 370 26.10 -17.26 17.92
CA VAL A 370 25.67 -18.02 16.75
C VAL A 370 26.62 -19.20 16.53
N ARG A 371 26.10 -20.44 16.66
CA ARG A 371 26.84 -21.67 16.32
C ARG A 371 26.37 -22.22 14.97
N ARG A 372 27.31 -22.64 14.12
CA ARG A 372 27.00 -23.38 12.89
C ARG A 372 26.61 -24.81 13.26
N LEU A 373 25.50 -25.32 12.73
CA LEU A 373 25.13 -26.72 12.81
C LEU A 373 25.61 -27.46 11.55
N GLU A 374 26.09 -28.69 11.73
CA GLU A 374 26.47 -29.58 10.63
C GLU A 374 25.28 -30.42 10.15
N LEU A 375 25.26 -30.75 8.86
CA LEU A 375 24.03 -31.15 8.16
C LEU A 375 23.52 -32.57 8.48
N GLU A 376 24.30 -33.40 9.18
CA GLU A 376 23.97 -34.80 9.49
C GLU A 376 23.60 -35.05 10.96
N ASN A 377 23.45 -33.99 11.76
CA ASN A 377 23.11 -34.11 13.18
C ASN A 377 21.61 -34.41 13.40
N ASN A 378 21.27 -35.27 14.37
CA ASN A 378 19.89 -35.55 14.79
C ASN A 378 19.12 -34.28 15.21
N TYR A 379 19.80 -33.24 15.73
CA TYR A 379 19.19 -31.94 16.00
C TYR A 379 18.53 -31.33 14.76
N LEU A 380 19.09 -31.51 13.56
CA LEU A 380 18.50 -30.99 12.32
C LEU A 380 17.17 -31.68 11.97
N LYS A 381 17.01 -32.95 12.36
CA LYS A 381 15.74 -33.70 12.19
C LYS A 381 14.66 -33.14 13.11
N ALA A 382 14.98 -32.90 14.38
CA ALA A 382 14.06 -32.28 15.35
C ALA A 382 13.63 -30.87 14.89
N LEU A 383 14.58 -30.03 14.50
CA LEU A 383 14.31 -28.67 14.00
C LEU A 383 13.42 -28.66 12.74
N ARG A 384 13.59 -29.62 11.82
CA ARG A 384 12.71 -29.78 10.64
C ARG A 384 11.28 -30.23 10.99
N LEU A 385 11.07 -30.77 12.19
CA LEU A 385 9.76 -31.15 12.73
C LEU A 385 9.20 -30.10 13.71
N PHE A 386 9.82 -28.91 13.78
CA PHE A 386 9.51 -27.85 14.75
C PHE A 386 9.64 -28.29 16.22
N GLN A 387 10.44 -29.32 16.49
CA GLN A 387 10.69 -29.86 17.82
C GLN A 387 11.98 -29.28 18.42
N GLN A 388 11.92 -28.98 19.72
CA GLN A 388 13.07 -28.53 20.50
C GLN A 388 14.12 -29.67 20.58
N PRO A 389 15.37 -29.47 20.12
CA PRO A 389 16.35 -30.56 20.11
C PRO A 389 16.84 -30.91 21.52
N VAL A 390 16.93 -32.20 21.83
CA VAL A 390 17.36 -32.73 23.14
C VAL A 390 18.52 -33.71 22.95
N SER A 391 19.46 -33.73 23.89
CA SER A 391 20.48 -34.77 24.05
C SER A 391 20.49 -35.31 25.48
N ARG A 392 20.84 -36.59 25.60
CA ARG A 392 21.08 -37.32 26.86
C ARG A 392 22.53 -37.79 26.99
N GLU A 393 23.37 -37.56 25.98
CA GLU A 393 24.69 -38.17 25.83
C GLU A 393 25.85 -37.21 26.15
N MET A 394 25.56 -35.93 26.39
CA MET A 394 26.56 -34.86 26.34
C MET A 394 27.56 -34.84 27.51
N LEU A 395 27.36 -35.63 28.57
CA LEU A 395 28.26 -35.69 29.74
C LEU A 395 28.49 -37.12 30.26
N ALA A 396 29.10 -37.96 29.43
CA ALA A 396 29.68 -39.25 29.84
C ALA A 396 31.20 -39.13 30.07
N ALA A 397 31.63 -38.37 31.09
CA ALA A 397 33.05 -38.17 31.39
C ALA A 397 33.41 -38.07 32.89
N ASN A 398 32.87 -37.08 33.62
CA ASN A 398 33.15 -36.85 35.05
C ASN A 398 31.92 -36.28 35.79
N SER A 399 31.87 -36.46 37.12
CA SER A 399 30.72 -36.16 37.99
C SER A 399 30.34 -34.69 38.14
N ASP A 400 31.24 -33.75 37.85
CA ASP A 400 31.08 -32.34 38.22
C ASP A 400 30.91 -31.38 37.02
N ASP A 401 31.14 -31.86 35.78
CA ASP A 401 30.98 -31.03 34.57
C ASP A 401 29.52 -30.62 34.30
N TRP A 402 28.52 -31.26 34.93
CA TRP A 402 27.11 -30.88 34.73
C TRP A 402 26.74 -29.59 35.48
N LYS A 403 27.25 -29.37 36.71
CA LYS A 403 27.08 -28.09 37.44
C LYS A 403 27.61 -26.92 36.60
N ARG A 404 28.79 -27.15 36.01
CA ARG A 404 29.47 -26.25 35.08
C ARG A 404 28.62 -25.95 33.84
N GLU A 405 28.01 -26.95 33.20
CA GLU A 405 27.11 -26.71 32.06
C GLU A 405 25.77 -26.06 32.48
N VAL A 406 25.25 -26.30 33.69
CA VAL A 406 24.11 -25.54 34.24
C VAL A 406 24.45 -24.04 34.31
N ILE A 407 25.62 -23.69 34.86
CA ILE A 407 26.11 -22.29 34.90
C ILE A 407 26.25 -21.69 33.50
N TRP A 408 26.85 -22.42 32.55
CA TRP A 408 27.26 -21.84 31.27
C TRP A 408 26.20 -21.82 30.16
N SER A 409 25.16 -22.67 30.23
CA SER A 409 24.35 -22.98 29.06
C SER A 409 22.85 -22.65 29.20
N HIS A 410 22.28 -22.66 30.40
CA HIS A 410 20.82 -22.67 30.62
C HIS A 410 20.07 -23.75 29.80
N THR A 411 20.74 -24.87 29.45
CA THR A 411 20.17 -25.97 28.63
C THR A 411 19.52 -27.08 29.45
N TYR A 412 19.80 -27.11 30.76
CA TYR A 412 19.35 -28.13 31.70
C TYR A 412 17.84 -28.05 31.94
N LEU A 413 17.16 -29.19 31.89
CA LEU A 413 15.89 -29.41 32.59
C LEU A 413 15.90 -30.79 33.28
N PRO A 414 15.40 -30.89 34.52
CA PRO A 414 15.06 -32.17 35.12
C PRO A 414 13.78 -32.75 34.48
N ASP A 415 13.77 -34.05 34.21
CA ASP A 415 12.56 -34.80 33.87
C ASP A 415 11.77 -35.16 35.14
N ASN A 416 10.51 -35.60 34.99
CA ASN A 416 9.67 -36.04 36.11
C ASN A 416 10.27 -37.24 36.87
N ASP A 417 11.01 -38.10 36.15
CA ASP A 417 11.78 -39.24 36.68
C ASP A 417 13.17 -38.84 37.21
N ASN A 418 13.42 -37.54 37.40
CA ASN A 418 14.68 -36.97 37.87
C ASN A 418 15.90 -37.26 36.96
N GLN A 419 15.65 -37.61 35.69
CA GLN A 419 16.66 -37.77 34.65
C GLN A 419 17.06 -36.41 34.06
N VAL A 420 18.32 -36.28 33.61
CA VAL A 420 18.85 -35.04 33.05
C VAL A 420 18.67 -35.02 31.53
N ASN A 421 17.95 -34.03 31.02
CA ASN A 421 17.83 -33.75 29.59
C ASN A 421 18.52 -32.41 29.27
N PHE A 422 19.38 -32.37 28.24
CA PHE A 422 20.03 -31.15 27.75
C PHE A 422 19.37 -30.68 26.46
N TYR A 423 18.77 -29.49 26.48
CA TYR A 423 18.01 -28.92 25.36
C TYR A 423 18.86 -27.90 24.59
N LEU A 424 18.77 -27.82 23.25
CA LEU A 424 19.59 -26.92 22.43
C LEU A 424 19.11 -25.44 22.45
N GLY A 425 18.85 -24.87 23.63
CA GLY A 425 18.35 -23.52 23.82
C GLY A 425 18.72 -22.92 25.18
N ASN A 426 18.39 -21.64 25.39
CA ASN A 426 18.58 -20.95 26.68
C ASN A 426 17.23 -20.74 27.37
N TRP A 427 17.21 -20.66 28.69
CA TRP A 427 16.05 -20.14 29.43
C TRP A 427 15.80 -18.66 29.08
N MET A 428 14.57 -18.33 28.71
CA MET A 428 14.10 -16.97 28.48
C MET A 428 12.76 -16.76 29.19
N SER A 429 12.62 -15.62 29.87
CA SER A 429 11.32 -15.14 30.34
C SER A 429 10.41 -14.74 29.17
N VAL A 430 9.09 -14.68 29.39
CA VAL A 430 8.14 -14.11 28.41
C VAL A 430 8.56 -12.72 27.94
N LYS A 431 9.15 -11.90 28.81
CA LYS A 431 9.62 -10.54 28.49
C LYS A 431 10.76 -10.53 27.48
N GLU A 432 11.73 -11.44 27.62
CA GLU A 432 12.84 -11.59 26.69
C GLU A 432 12.39 -12.25 25.37
N LEU A 433 11.53 -13.28 25.47
CA LEU A 433 10.96 -13.97 24.32
C LEU A 433 10.09 -13.03 23.46
N ALA A 434 9.35 -12.09 24.07
CA ALA A 434 8.54 -11.10 23.35
C ALA A 434 9.40 -10.14 22.49
N VAL A 435 10.62 -9.80 22.95
CA VAL A 435 11.57 -9.00 22.15
C VAL A 435 12.10 -9.82 20.97
N MET A 436 12.32 -11.13 21.15
CA MET A 436 12.78 -12.02 20.08
C MET A 436 11.69 -12.38 19.05
N ALA A 437 10.43 -12.50 19.49
CA ALA A 437 9.27 -12.77 18.63
C ALA A 437 8.73 -11.51 17.94
N GLY A 438 9.04 -10.32 18.47
CA GLY A 438 8.63 -9.02 17.94
C GLY A 438 9.33 -8.64 16.63
N VAL A 439 8.99 -9.30 15.52
CA VAL A 439 9.38 -8.85 14.18
C VAL A 439 8.88 -7.42 13.91
N PRO A 440 9.60 -6.58 13.12
CA PRO A 440 9.21 -5.19 12.90
C PRO A 440 7.81 -5.04 12.30
N GLN A 441 6.87 -4.55 13.09
CA GLN A 441 5.49 -4.20 12.67
C GLN A 441 5.40 -2.90 11.86
N LYS A 442 6.55 -2.30 11.51
CA LYS A 442 6.68 -1.07 10.72
C LYS A 442 7.93 -1.20 9.86
N GLU A 443 7.96 -0.49 8.72
CA GLU A 443 9.18 -0.40 7.92
C GLU A 443 10.34 0.19 8.72
N VAL A 444 11.53 -0.40 8.59
CA VAL A 444 12.77 0.11 9.17
C VAL A 444 13.87 0.08 8.10
N VAL A 445 14.87 0.96 8.23
CA VAL A 445 15.91 1.13 7.19
C VAL A 445 16.61 -0.20 6.91
N GLY A 446 16.39 -0.76 5.72
CA GLY A 446 16.97 -2.03 5.28
C GLY A 446 16.08 -3.28 5.47
N LEU A 447 14.85 -3.13 5.98
CA LEU A 447 13.80 -4.16 6.03
C LEU A 447 12.45 -3.55 5.61
N ARG A 448 11.99 -3.92 4.41
CA ARG A 448 10.69 -3.50 3.86
C ARG A 448 9.56 -4.31 4.51
N LEU A 449 8.46 -3.68 4.89
CA LEU A 449 7.24 -4.39 5.28
C LEU A 449 6.37 -4.57 4.05
N LYS A 450 5.94 -5.81 3.77
CA LYS A 450 4.88 -6.07 2.79
C LYS A 450 3.64 -6.50 3.54
N GLU A 451 2.77 -5.53 3.82
CA GLU A 451 1.39 -5.81 4.23
C GLU A 451 0.69 -6.57 3.10
N GLU A 452 0.06 -7.69 3.45
CA GLU A 452 -0.67 -8.54 2.52
C GLU A 452 -1.84 -9.18 3.29
N ILE A 453 -2.99 -9.29 2.63
CA ILE A 453 -4.29 -9.55 3.26
C ILE A 453 -4.95 -10.79 2.64
N GLU A 454 -5.98 -11.32 3.28
CA GLU A 454 -6.67 -12.51 2.78
C GLU A 454 -7.77 -12.20 1.75
N PHE A 455 -7.73 -12.94 0.64
CA PHE A 455 -8.76 -13.03 -0.39
C PHE A 455 -9.35 -14.44 -0.43
N GLY A 456 -10.35 -14.67 -1.28
CA GLY A 456 -10.88 -16.01 -1.51
C GLY A 456 -9.80 -16.98 -2.00
N LEU A 457 -9.78 -18.19 -1.43
CA LEU A 457 -8.90 -19.29 -1.85
C LEU A 457 -9.61 -20.30 -2.76
N ASN A 458 -10.94 -20.28 -2.75
CA ASN A 458 -11.78 -21.18 -3.53
C ASN A 458 -12.35 -20.45 -4.74
N VAL A 459 -11.86 -20.80 -5.92
CA VAL A 459 -12.62 -20.60 -7.17
C VAL A 459 -13.79 -21.59 -7.20
N GLY A 460 -14.84 -21.28 -7.96
CA GLY A 460 -16.03 -22.13 -8.07
C GLY A 460 -15.73 -23.53 -8.65
N ASP A 461 -16.65 -24.47 -8.43
CA ASP A 461 -16.51 -25.86 -8.90
C ASP A 461 -16.28 -25.94 -10.41
N LYS A 462 -15.45 -26.91 -10.83
CA LYS A 462 -15.17 -27.16 -12.24
C LYS A 462 -16.46 -27.52 -12.98
N MET A 463 -16.85 -26.70 -13.94
CA MET A 463 -17.96 -27.02 -14.84
C MET A 463 -17.54 -28.08 -15.84
N ASP A 464 -18.39 -29.09 -16.03
CA ASP A 464 -18.02 -30.32 -16.73
C ASP A 464 -17.88 -30.11 -18.26
N GLY A 465 -16.82 -30.67 -18.85
CA GLY A 465 -16.57 -30.70 -20.29
C GLY A 465 -16.27 -29.38 -21.03
N GLY A 466 -16.28 -28.22 -20.37
CA GLY A 466 -16.06 -26.91 -21.01
C GLY A 466 -14.61 -26.61 -21.42
N LYS A 467 -14.39 -25.77 -22.45
CA LYS A 467 -13.08 -25.15 -22.68
C LYS A 467 -12.84 -24.07 -21.62
N GLU A 468 -11.71 -24.13 -20.94
CA GLU A 468 -11.28 -23.14 -19.94
C GLU A 468 -10.14 -22.25 -20.46
N ILE A 469 -10.14 -20.97 -20.05
CA ILE A 469 -9.00 -20.05 -20.14
C ILE A 469 -8.33 -20.01 -18.77
N ASN A 470 -7.06 -20.41 -18.69
CA ASN A 470 -6.26 -20.16 -17.50
C ASN A 470 -5.88 -18.68 -17.42
N LEU A 471 -6.33 -17.95 -16.39
CA LEU A 471 -5.88 -16.58 -16.13
C LEU A 471 -4.46 -16.54 -15.54
N GLY A 472 -4.13 -17.49 -14.67
CA GLY A 472 -2.84 -17.53 -14.01
C GLY A 472 -2.83 -18.44 -12.79
N LYS A 473 -2.10 -18.02 -11.74
CA LYS A 473 -1.87 -18.77 -10.50
C LYS A 473 -2.52 -18.08 -9.31
N LEU A 474 -3.21 -18.84 -8.45
CA LEU A 474 -3.74 -18.34 -7.17
C LEU A 474 -2.58 -17.83 -6.29
N VAL A 475 -2.78 -16.71 -5.62
CA VAL A 475 -1.84 -16.15 -4.65
C VAL A 475 -2.39 -16.35 -3.24
N VAL A 476 -1.55 -16.88 -2.35
CA VAL A 476 -1.91 -17.18 -0.96
C VAL A 476 -0.85 -16.59 -0.05
N SER A 477 -1.25 -15.70 0.86
CA SER A 477 -0.35 -14.91 1.72
C SER A 477 0.77 -14.26 0.89
N GLY A 478 0.40 -13.62 -0.22
CA GLY A 478 1.30 -12.92 -1.12
C GLY A 478 2.18 -13.78 -2.03
N ASN A 479 2.14 -15.10 -1.87
CA ASN A 479 2.96 -16.06 -2.60
C ASN A 479 2.11 -16.80 -3.66
N PRO A 480 2.45 -16.70 -4.96
CA PRO A 480 1.81 -17.52 -6.00
C PRO A 480 1.99 -19.02 -5.69
N LYS A 481 0.95 -19.81 -5.92
CA LYS A 481 0.95 -21.27 -5.76
C LYS A 481 0.70 -21.95 -7.11
N GLU A 482 1.06 -23.22 -7.25
CA GLU A 482 0.78 -24.04 -8.44
C GLU A 482 -0.71 -24.49 -8.51
N ILE A 483 -1.62 -23.58 -8.16
CA ILE A 483 -3.07 -23.75 -8.22
C ILE A 483 -3.56 -22.84 -9.36
N PRO A 484 -4.00 -23.40 -10.50
CA PRO A 484 -4.44 -22.59 -11.64
C PRO A 484 -5.79 -21.93 -11.35
N VAL A 485 -5.92 -20.66 -11.70
CA VAL A 485 -7.20 -19.93 -11.70
C VAL A 485 -7.69 -19.84 -13.13
N ASN A 486 -8.85 -20.43 -13.40
CA ASN A 486 -9.42 -20.61 -14.73
C ASN A 486 -10.80 -19.95 -14.83
N ILE A 487 -11.21 -19.55 -16.04
CA ILE A 487 -12.56 -19.09 -16.38
C ILE A 487 -13.07 -19.91 -17.56
N SER A 488 -14.33 -20.36 -17.52
CA SER A 488 -14.93 -21.06 -18.65
C SER A 488 -15.16 -20.14 -19.84
N VAL A 489 -14.89 -20.62 -21.06
CA VAL A 489 -15.27 -19.93 -22.30
C VAL A 489 -16.79 -19.72 -22.38
N SER A 490 -17.60 -20.54 -21.69
CA SER A 490 -19.05 -20.36 -21.61
C SER A 490 -19.51 -19.19 -20.72
N ASP A 491 -18.65 -18.67 -19.83
CA ASP A 491 -18.96 -17.51 -19.00
C ASP A 491 -18.58 -16.18 -19.69
N LEU A 492 -17.92 -16.22 -20.85
CA LEU A 492 -17.51 -15.02 -21.59
C LEU A 492 -18.70 -14.19 -22.10
N ASP A 493 -19.84 -14.83 -22.42
CA ASP A 493 -21.06 -14.11 -22.79
C ASP A 493 -21.62 -13.24 -21.66
N ARG A 494 -21.17 -13.46 -20.41
CA ARG A 494 -21.54 -12.67 -19.23
C ARG A 494 -20.67 -11.42 -19.03
N HIS A 495 -19.78 -11.15 -19.98
CA HIS A 495 -18.92 -9.98 -20.09
C HIS A 495 -17.84 -9.85 -19.01
N ILE A 496 -16.75 -9.16 -19.36
CA ILE A 496 -15.58 -8.94 -18.51
C ILE A 496 -15.29 -7.44 -18.38
N PHE A 497 -15.06 -6.97 -17.17
CA PHE A 497 -14.44 -5.67 -16.91
C PHE A 497 -12.99 -5.86 -16.44
N VAL A 498 -12.05 -5.14 -17.06
CA VAL A 498 -10.62 -5.15 -16.75
C VAL A 498 -10.19 -3.74 -16.37
N THR A 499 -9.55 -3.57 -15.20
CA THR A 499 -9.16 -2.24 -14.73
C THR A 499 -7.85 -2.22 -13.92
N GLY A 500 -7.39 -1.01 -13.61
CA GLY A 500 -6.08 -0.71 -13.04
C GLY A 500 -5.32 0.39 -13.80
N VAL A 501 -4.33 1.00 -13.15
CA VAL A 501 -3.53 2.10 -13.72
C VAL A 501 -2.69 1.67 -14.94
N THR A 502 -2.14 2.63 -15.69
CA THR A 502 -1.14 2.36 -16.74
C THR A 502 0.04 1.55 -16.19
N GLY A 503 0.52 0.57 -16.96
CA GLY A 503 1.63 -0.31 -16.58
C GLY A 503 1.31 -1.36 -15.50
N SER A 504 0.07 -1.49 -15.04
CA SER A 504 -0.32 -2.44 -13.97
C SER A 504 -0.52 -3.89 -14.44
N GLY A 505 -0.89 -4.09 -15.70
CA GLY A 505 -1.11 -5.41 -16.31
C GLY A 505 -2.35 -5.57 -17.18
N LYS A 506 -3.27 -4.57 -17.23
CA LYS A 506 -4.52 -4.62 -18.02
C LYS A 506 -4.37 -5.20 -19.43
N THR A 507 -3.62 -4.54 -20.31
CA THR A 507 -3.52 -4.90 -21.72
C THR A 507 -2.94 -6.30 -21.91
N THR A 508 -1.97 -6.69 -21.08
CA THR A 508 -1.38 -8.04 -21.07
C THR A 508 -2.42 -9.11 -20.67
N THR A 509 -3.32 -8.80 -19.74
CA THR A 509 -4.44 -9.67 -19.36
C THR A 509 -5.46 -9.79 -20.50
N CYS A 510 -5.83 -8.67 -21.13
CA CYS A 510 -6.72 -8.64 -22.29
C CYS A 510 -6.15 -9.47 -23.45
N GLN A 511 -4.89 -9.25 -23.82
CA GLN A 511 -4.19 -10.03 -24.86
C GLN A 511 -4.11 -11.52 -24.52
N LYS A 512 -3.89 -11.86 -23.24
CA LYS A 512 -3.92 -13.27 -22.79
C LYS A 512 -5.32 -13.89 -22.91
N LEU A 513 -6.38 -13.19 -22.51
CA LEU A 513 -7.77 -13.62 -22.69
C LEU A 513 -8.06 -13.90 -24.18
N LEU A 514 -7.73 -12.96 -25.06
CA LEU A 514 -7.96 -13.09 -26.50
C LEU A 514 -7.22 -14.30 -27.10
N ILE A 515 -5.92 -14.44 -26.87
CA ILE A 515 -5.14 -15.56 -27.42
C ILE A 515 -5.63 -16.91 -26.86
N ASP A 516 -5.89 -17.01 -25.56
CA ASP A 516 -6.26 -18.29 -24.93
C ASP A 516 -7.71 -18.70 -25.25
N SER A 517 -8.61 -17.74 -25.50
CA SER A 517 -9.99 -18.00 -25.95
C SER A 517 -10.05 -18.79 -27.25
N GLY A 518 -9.13 -18.55 -28.20
CA GLY A 518 -9.16 -19.11 -29.55
C GLY A 518 -10.42 -18.77 -30.35
N LEU A 519 -11.14 -17.70 -29.98
CA LEU A 519 -12.32 -17.19 -30.69
C LEU A 519 -11.93 -16.12 -31.73
N PRO A 520 -12.79 -15.83 -32.73
CA PRO A 520 -12.70 -14.58 -33.49
C PRO A 520 -12.98 -13.39 -32.55
N PHE A 521 -12.40 -12.23 -32.87
CA PHE A 521 -12.50 -11.04 -32.01
C PHE A 521 -12.32 -9.73 -32.77
N MET A 522 -12.89 -8.66 -32.22
CA MET A 522 -12.73 -7.28 -32.68
C MET A 522 -12.26 -6.39 -31.53
N ILE A 523 -11.03 -5.87 -31.62
CA ILE A 523 -10.49 -4.87 -30.70
C ILE A 523 -10.78 -3.48 -31.23
N ILE A 524 -11.30 -2.61 -30.38
CA ILE A 524 -11.40 -1.16 -30.57
C ILE A 524 -10.37 -0.52 -29.63
N GLU A 525 -9.28 0.02 -30.18
CA GLU A 525 -8.17 0.64 -29.44
C GLU A 525 -8.12 2.16 -29.70
N PRO A 526 -8.64 3.02 -28.81
CA PRO A 526 -8.79 4.44 -29.14
C PRO A 526 -7.52 5.29 -29.08
N ALA A 527 -6.48 4.86 -28.34
CA ALA A 527 -5.44 5.78 -27.84
C ALA A 527 -3.99 5.39 -28.13
N LYS A 528 -3.75 4.13 -28.51
CA LYS A 528 -2.42 3.55 -28.73
C LYS A 528 -2.50 2.45 -29.80
N THR A 529 -1.43 1.68 -29.93
CA THR A 529 -1.27 0.50 -30.79
C THR A 529 -0.70 -0.71 -30.03
N GLU A 530 -1.00 -0.82 -28.73
CA GLU A 530 -0.46 -1.86 -27.82
C GLU A 530 -0.84 -3.28 -28.25
N TYR A 531 -1.91 -3.48 -29.04
CA TYR A 531 -2.36 -4.79 -29.50
C TYR A 531 -1.64 -5.31 -30.75
N ARG A 532 -0.81 -4.51 -31.44
CA ARG A 532 0.00 -4.97 -32.60
C ARG A 532 0.91 -6.16 -32.29
N ILE A 533 1.34 -6.29 -31.02
CA ILE A 533 2.07 -7.46 -30.47
C ILE A 533 1.38 -8.81 -30.75
N LEU A 534 0.05 -8.83 -30.90
CA LEU A 534 -0.70 -10.04 -31.20
C LEU A 534 -0.28 -10.70 -32.53
N LYS A 535 0.26 -9.95 -33.49
CA LYS A 535 0.66 -10.49 -34.81
C LYS A 535 1.82 -11.50 -34.74
N GLU A 536 2.66 -11.47 -33.70
CA GLU A 536 3.66 -12.53 -33.42
C GLU A 536 2.99 -13.89 -33.10
N TYR A 537 1.79 -13.87 -32.53
CA TYR A 537 1.07 -15.04 -32.00
C TYR A 537 -0.11 -15.45 -32.90
N LEU A 538 -0.64 -14.51 -33.67
CA LEU A 538 -1.83 -14.61 -34.50
C LEU A 538 -1.56 -13.89 -35.85
N PRO A 539 -0.77 -14.48 -36.77
CA PRO A 539 -0.32 -13.79 -37.98
C PRO A 539 -1.44 -13.42 -38.98
N ASP A 540 -2.63 -14.00 -38.81
CA ASP A 540 -3.81 -13.77 -39.64
C ASP A 540 -4.61 -12.51 -39.26
N ILE A 541 -4.24 -11.85 -38.15
CA ILE A 541 -4.92 -10.67 -37.62
C ILE A 541 -4.96 -9.49 -38.61
N LYS A 542 -6.14 -8.92 -38.81
CA LYS A 542 -6.38 -7.71 -39.60
C LYS A 542 -6.24 -6.48 -38.73
N ILE A 543 -5.70 -5.41 -39.30
CA ILE A 543 -5.46 -4.14 -38.60
C ILE A 543 -5.97 -3.01 -39.50
N PHE A 544 -6.84 -2.17 -38.94
CA PHE A 544 -7.37 -0.97 -39.60
C PHE A 544 -6.99 0.28 -38.80
N THR A 545 -6.46 1.29 -39.50
CA THR A 545 -6.01 2.57 -38.93
C THR A 545 -7.04 3.67 -39.21
N ILE A 546 -7.88 3.96 -38.22
CA ILE A 546 -8.93 4.97 -38.29
C ILE A 546 -8.31 6.37 -38.28
N GLY A 547 -8.61 7.17 -39.30
CA GLY A 547 -8.03 8.50 -39.46
C GLY A 547 -6.64 8.54 -40.12
N SER A 548 -6.16 7.42 -40.68
CA SER A 548 -4.98 7.37 -41.55
C SER A 548 -5.31 6.76 -42.92
N ASP A 549 -4.53 7.14 -43.92
CA ASP A 549 -4.50 6.62 -45.28
C ASP A 549 -3.81 5.26 -45.41
N VAL A 550 -3.10 4.80 -44.38
CA VAL A 550 -2.30 3.56 -44.39
C VAL A 550 -3.18 2.31 -44.50
N ALA A 551 -4.18 2.15 -43.64
CA ALA A 551 -5.08 0.99 -43.62
C ALA A 551 -6.53 1.38 -43.23
N PRO A 552 -7.21 2.27 -43.96
CA PRO A 552 -8.53 2.76 -43.58
C PRO A 552 -9.62 1.67 -43.57
N LEU A 553 -10.57 1.79 -42.62
CA LEU A 553 -11.81 1.01 -42.59
C LEU A 553 -12.94 1.77 -43.29
N LYS A 554 -13.31 1.38 -44.52
CA LYS A 554 -14.45 1.96 -45.23
C LYS A 554 -15.74 1.67 -44.42
N LEU A 555 -16.43 2.71 -43.97
CA LEU A 555 -17.61 2.62 -43.12
C LEU A 555 -18.60 3.74 -43.45
N ASN A 556 -19.66 3.43 -44.19
CA ASN A 556 -20.80 4.30 -44.37
C ASN A 556 -21.78 4.10 -43.19
N PRO A 557 -21.95 5.08 -42.27
CA PRO A 557 -22.89 4.93 -41.17
C PRO A 557 -24.35 4.78 -41.65
N PHE A 558 -24.70 5.31 -42.83
CA PHE A 558 -26.04 5.26 -43.42
C PHE A 558 -26.30 4.03 -44.31
N GLN A 559 -25.32 3.12 -44.45
CA GLN A 559 -25.62 1.81 -45.04
C GLN A 559 -26.19 0.89 -43.95
N PHE A 560 -27.49 0.62 -44.05
CA PHE A 560 -28.18 -0.37 -43.22
C PHE A 560 -28.25 -1.72 -43.93
N PHE A 561 -28.46 -2.79 -43.19
CA PHE A 561 -28.49 -4.16 -43.72
C PHE A 561 -29.90 -4.58 -44.19
N GLU A 562 -30.03 -5.56 -45.09
CA GLU A 562 -31.32 -5.97 -45.68
C GLU A 562 -32.36 -6.40 -44.63
N GLY A 563 -33.40 -5.61 -44.42
CA GLY A 563 -34.45 -5.87 -43.41
C GLY A 563 -34.24 -5.15 -42.06
N GLU A 564 -33.15 -4.40 -41.89
CA GLU A 564 -33.00 -3.45 -40.79
C GLU A 564 -34.01 -2.28 -40.97
N ASN A 565 -34.45 -1.67 -39.88
CA ASN A 565 -35.36 -0.53 -39.94
C ASN A 565 -34.58 0.79 -40.04
N ILE A 566 -34.91 1.64 -41.02
CA ILE A 566 -34.24 2.93 -41.22
C ILE A 566 -34.36 3.83 -39.98
N THR A 567 -35.49 3.83 -39.27
CA THR A 567 -35.64 4.59 -38.02
C THR A 567 -34.67 4.08 -36.95
N SER A 568 -34.59 2.78 -36.70
CA SER A 568 -33.65 2.21 -35.73
C SER A 568 -32.18 2.50 -36.08
N ARG A 569 -31.83 2.54 -37.37
CA ARG A 569 -30.51 2.98 -37.83
C ARG A 569 -30.27 4.47 -37.52
N VAL A 570 -31.25 5.33 -37.78
CA VAL A 570 -31.15 6.78 -37.52
C VAL A 570 -31.10 7.08 -36.02
N ASP A 571 -31.87 6.36 -35.20
CA ASP A 571 -31.84 6.43 -33.73
C ASP A 571 -30.43 6.12 -33.19
N MET A 572 -29.77 5.07 -33.71
CA MET A 572 -28.40 4.74 -33.30
C MET A 572 -27.35 5.73 -33.80
N ILE A 573 -27.52 6.32 -34.98
CA ILE A 573 -26.66 7.42 -35.47
C ILE A 573 -26.84 8.65 -34.58
N LYS A 574 -28.07 8.98 -34.19
CA LYS A 574 -28.42 10.07 -33.27
C LYS A 574 -27.79 9.85 -31.89
N ALA A 575 -27.95 8.67 -31.29
CA ALA A 575 -27.32 8.30 -30.03
C ALA A 575 -25.77 8.37 -30.10
N SER A 576 -25.17 7.97 -31.23
CA SER A 576 -23.72 8.13 -31.49
C SER A 576 -23.30 9.60 -31.46
N ILE A 577 -24.09 10.49 -32.05
CA ILE A 577 -23.85 11.93 -32.12
C ILE A 577 -24.05 12.60 -30.74
N GLU A 578 -25.09 12.22 -30.01
CA GLU A 578 -25.43 12.71 -28.67
C GLU A 578 -24.41 12.29 -27.60
N ALA A 579 -23.89 11.06 -27.64
CA ALA A 579 -22.82 10.60 -26.76
C ALA A 579 -21.43 11.18 -27.12
N ALA A 580 -21.21 11.54 -28.39
CA ALA A 580 -19.95 12.08 -28.88
C ALA A 580 -19.77 13.58 -28.61
N PHE A 581 -20.81 14.40 -28.81
CA PHE A 581 -20.68 15.85 -28.80
C PHE A 581 -21.76 16.53 -27.97
N ASP A 582 -21.34 17.49 -27.15
CA ASP A 582 -22.27 18.34 -26.42
C ASP A 582 -22.94 19.34 -27.39
N MET A 583 -24.27 19.45 -27.31
CA MET A 583 -25.10 20.27 -28.20
C MET A 583 -26.48 20.57 -27.62
N GLU A 584 -27.12 21.65 -28.11
CA GLU A 584 -28.50 22.00 -27.77
C GLU A 584 -29.50 20.92 -28.21
N ALA A 585 -30.58 20.73 -27.44
CA ALA A 585 -31.59 19.69 -27.65
C ALA A 585 -32.31 19.74 -29.02
N ALA A 586 -32.27 20.86 -29.74
CA ALA A 586 -32.80 20.96 -31.10
C ALA A 586 -31.87 20.29 -32.15
N ILE A 587 -30.56 20.29 -31.93
CA ILE A 587 -29.56 19.91 -32.94
C ILE A 587 -29.65 18.41 -33.32
N PRO A 588 -29.77 17.44 -32.38
CA PRO A 588 -29.94 16.02 -32.73
C PRO A 588 -31.18 15.77 -33.58
N GLN A 589 -32.30 16.44 -33.26
CA GLN A 589 -33.59 16.28 -33.95
C GLN A 589 -33.53 16.86 -35.38
N ILE A 590 -32.79 17.96 -35.57
CA ILE A 590 -32.53 18.53 -36.91
C ILE A 590 -31.65 17.58 -37.73
N ILE A 591 -30.59 17.01 -37.15
CA ILE A 591 -29.70 16.06 -37.83
C ILE A 591 -30.47 14.80 -38.25
N GLU A 592 -31.30 14.23 -37.36
CA GLU A 592 -32.22 13.14 -37.67
C GLU A 592 -33.11 13.45 -38.90
N GLN A 593 -33.76 14.62 -38.92
CA GLN A 593 -34.60 15.05 -40.04
C GLN A 593 -33.80 15.19 -41.35
N VAL A 594 -32.58 15.68 -41.30
CA VAL A 594 -31.67 15.79 -42.46
C VAL A 594 -31.29 14.40 -43.00
N ILE A 595 -31.03 13.43 -42.11
CA ILE A 595 -30.72 12.05 -42.51
C ILE A 595 -31.95 11.40 -43.17
N TYR A 596 -33.14 11.52 -42.58
CA TYR A 596 -34.38 11.01 -43.20
C TYR A 596 -34.67 11.66 -44.56
N ASP A 597 -34.43 12.95 -44.73
CA ASP A 597 -34.62 13.61 -46.02
C ASP A 597 -33.60 13.14 -47.06
N SER A 598 -32.38 12.81 -46.64
CA SER A 598 -31.33 12.24 -47.51
C SER A 598 -31.65 10.81 -47.96
N TYR A 599 -32.21 9.97 -47.08
CA TYR A 599 -32.74 8.66 -47.47
C TYR A 599 -33.87 8.78 -48.51
N LYS A 600 -34.79 9.75 -48.36
CA LYS A 600 -35.89 9.99 -49.32
C LYS A 600 -35.38 10.46 -50.67
N GLU A 601 -34.38 11.35 -50.72
CA GLU A 601 -33.76 11.78 -51.99
C GLU A 601 -33.07 10.63 -52.72
N LYS A 602 -32.53 9.64 -51.98
CA LYS A 602 -32.02 8.36 -52.52
C LYS A 602 -33.11 7.32 -52.85
N GLY A 603 -34.40 7.64 -52.71
CA GLY A 603 -35.52 6.76 -53.07
C GLY A 603 -35.98 5.78 -51.99
N TRP A 604 -35.52 5.90 -50.74
CA TRP A 604 -35.94 5.00 -49.65
C TRP A 604 -37.25 5.43 -48.99
N ASN A 605 -38.15 4.48 -48.82
CA ASN A 605 -39.36 4.64 -48.01
C ASN A 605 -39.06 4.26 -46.54
N ILE A 606 -39.02 5.28 -45.69
CA ILE A 606 -38.68 5.16 -44.26
C ILE A 606 -39.59 4.17 -43.51
N ALA A 607 -40.87 4.04 -43.90
CA ALA A 607 -41.85 3.24 -43.17
C ALA A 607 -41.75 1.72 -43.41
N ASN A 608 -40.98 1.28 -44.42
CA ASN A 608 -40.85 -0.14 -44.75
C ASN A 608 -39.44 -0.56 -45.24
N SER A 609 -38.46 0.34 -45.16
CA SER A 609 -37.06 0.12 -45.58
C SER A 609 -36.89 -0.36 -47.03
N LYS A 610 -37.82 -0.06 -47.96
CA LYS A 610 -37.70 -0.41 -49.39
C LYS A 610 -37.31 0.80 -50.23
N ASN A 611 -36.50 0.58 -51.24
CA ASN A 611 -36.13 1.60 -52.24
C ASN A 611 -37.08 1.55 -53.45
N SER A 612 -37.39 2.70 -54.06
CA SER A 612 -38.21 2.79 -55.28
C SER A 612 -37.43 2.64 -56.58
N ASN A 613 -36.10 2.80 -56.55
CA ASN A 613 -35.27 3.01 -57.72
C ASN A 613 -34.60 1.71 -58.21
N SER A 614 -34.48 0.69 -57.35
CA SER A 614 -33.96 -0.64 -57.69
C SER A 614 -34.76 -1.77 -57.05
N GLN A 615 -34.75 -2.93 -57.70
CA GLN A 615 -35.29 -4.19 -57.16
C GLN A 615 -34.31 -4.92 -56.24
N ASN A 616 -33.01 -4.59 -56.27
CA ASN A 616 -31.99 -5.15 -55.38
C ASN A 616 -31.08 -4.03 -54.83
N PRO A 617 -31.59 -3.15 -53.94
CA PRO A 617 -30.87 -1.96 -53.51
C PRO A 617 -29.71 -2.22 -52.53
N PHE A 618 -29.43 -3.49 -52.22
CA PHE A 618 -28.27 -3.92 -51.43
C PHE A 618 -27.13 -4.49 -52.31
N SER A 619 -27.29 -4.46 -53.64
CA SER A 619 -26.26 -4.90 -54.59
C SER A 619 -24.98 -4.04 -54.52
N PRO A 620 -23.78 -4.62 -54.65
CA PRO A 620 -22.52 -3.88 -54.83
C PRO A 620 -22.51 -2.91 -56.02
N ASP A 621 -23.39 -3.08 -57.01
CA ASP A 621 -23.50 -2.19 -58.17
C ASP A 621 -24.40 -0.95 -57.94
N GLU A 622 -25.06 -0.84 -56.77
CA GLU A 622 -26.16 0.11 -56.50
C GLU A 622 -25.79 1.19 -55.46
N TYR A 623 -25.55 2.43 -55.92
CA TYR A 623 -25.08 3.57 -55.10
C TYR A 623 -26.22 4.30 -54.34
N LEU A 624 -27.14 3.52 -53.79
CA LEU A 624 -28.43 3.98 -53.25
C LEU A 624 -28.40 4.40 -51.77
N PHE A 625 -27.33 4.18 -51.02
CA PHE A 625 -27.24 4.67 -49.65
C PHE A 625 -26.80 6.15 -49.59
N PRO A 626 -27.30 6.96 -48.64
CA PRO A 626 -26.75 8.29 -48.40
C PRO A 626 -25.29 8.24 -47.98
N THR A 627 -24.56 9.32 -48.25
CA THR A 627 -23.20 9.59 -47.76
C THR A 627 -23.21 10.80 -46.80
N ILE A 628 -22.11 11.08 -46.09
CA ILE A 628 -22.01 12.29 -45.25
C ILE A 628 -22.11 13.56 -46.13
N ALA A 629 -21.65 13.51 -47.39
CA ALA A 629 -21.81 14.59 -48.37
C ALA A 629 -23.27 14.79 -48.85
N ASP A 630 -24.12 13.76 -48.82
CA ASP A 630 -25.57 13.90 -49.06
C ASP A 630 -26.26 14.56 -47.87
N VAL A 631 -25.96 14.07 -46.66
CA VAL A 631 -26.50 14.63 -45.41
C VAL A 631 -26.08 16.10 -45.25
N LEU A 632 -24.81 16.45 -45.48
CA LEU A 632 -24.30 17.82 -45.36
C LEU A 632 -25.03 18.80 -46.29
N ARG A 633 -25.27 18.41 -47.55
CA ARG A 633 -26.01 19.20 -48.55
C ARG A 633 -27.46 19.47 -48.12
N ASN A 634 -28.05 18.54 -47.38
CA ASN A 634 -29.43 18.60 -46.92
C ASN A 634 -29.63 19.35 -45.59
N VAL A 635 -28.55 19.73 -44.90
CA VAL A 635 -28.61 20.60 -43.71
C VAL A 635 -29.30 21.93 -44.05
N GLU A 636 -28.86 22.63 -45.10
CA GLU A 636 -29.43 23.92 -45.51
C GLU A 636 -30.90 23.80 -45.90
N LYS A 637 -31.24 22.81 -46.73
CA LYS A 637 -32.64 22.54 -47.12
C LYS A 637 -33.52 22.32 -45.89
N SER A 638 -33.04 21.60 -44.88
CA SER A 638 -33.86 21.17 -43.74
C SER A 638 -33.98 22.26 -42.67
N VAL A 639 -32.87 22.88 -42.26
CA VAL A 639 -32.86 24.02 -41.32
C VAL A 639 -33.77 25.15 -41.82
N SER A 640 -33.78 25.39 -43.14
CA SER A 640 -34.64 26.42 -43.75
C SER A 640 -36.14 26.17 -43.59
N LYS A 641 -36.59 24.89 -43.52
CA LYS A 641 -38.02 24.51 -43.35
C LYS A 641 -38.57 24.90 -41.97
N HIS A 642 -37.73 24.98 -40.95
CA HIS A 642 -38.16 25.31 -39.59
C HIS A 642 -38.52 26.79 -39.46
N LYS A 643 -39.44 27.10 -38.54
CA LYS A 643 -39.89 28.47 -38.22
C LYS A 643 -39.03 29.17 -37.16
N PHE A 644 -37.74 28.86 -37.13
CA PHE A 644 -36.75 29.59 -36.34
C PHE A 644 -36.50 30.98 -36.96
N ASP A 645 -36.00 31.92 -36.17
CA ASP A 645 -35.52 33.21 -36.67
C ASP A 645 -34.21 33.09 -37.47
N GLU A 646 -33.88 34.13 -38.24
CA GLU A 646 -32.67 34.17 -39.08
C GLU A 646 -31.37 33.89 -38.32
N ARG A 647 -31.24 34.37 -37.07
CA ARG A 647 -30.02 34.16 -36.31
C ARG A 647 -29.92 32.70 -35.88
N LEU A 648 -30.96 32.15 -35.26
CA LEU A 648 -30.96 30.77 -34.79
C LEU A 648 -30.82 29.77 -35.95
N LYS A 649 -31.37 30.08 -37.13
CA LYS A 649 -31.10 29.31 -38.37
C LYS A 649 -29.62 29.30 -38.74
N ASN A 650 -28.97 30.45 -38.74
CA ASN A 650 -27.56 30.55 -39.10
C ASN A 650 -26.65 29.89 -38.05
N ASP A 651 -26.95 30.07 -36.76
CA ASP A 651 -26.25 29.44 -35.65
C ASP A 651 -26.35 27.89 -35.75
N TYR A 652 -27.55 27.33 -35.98
CA TYR A 652 -27.74 25.88 -36.19
C TYR A 652 -27.12 25.38 -37.50
N LYS A 653 -27.27 26.10 -38.62
CA LYS A 653 -26.64 25.75 -39.91
C LYS A 653 -25.12 25.63 -39.74
N GLY A 654 -24.47 26.64 -39.14
CA GLY A 654 -23.02 26.64 -38.90
C GLY A 654 -22.59 25.52 -37.95
N SER A 655 -23.30 25.35 -36.83
CA SER A 655 -23.01 24.36 -35.78
C SER A 655 -23.09 22.90 -36.29
N ILE A 656 -24.04 22.60 -37.17
CA ILE A 656 -24.17 21.28 -37.81
C ILE A 656 -23.14 21.11 -38.94
N THR A 657 -23.02 22.12 -39.82
CA THR A 657 -22.11 22.09 -40.98
C THR A 657 -20.67 21.85 -40.53
N ALA A 658 -20.19 22.58 -39.51
CA ALA A 658 -18.82 22.44 -39.01
C ALA A 658 -18.52 21.02 -38.47
N ARG A 659 -19.46 20.40 -37.74
CA ARG A 659 -19.31 19.03 -37.21
C ARG A 659 -19.28 18.00 -38.34
N LEU A 660 -20.23 18.05 -39.27
CA LEU A 660 -20.33 17.08 -40.37
C LEU A 660 -19.22 17.23 -41.41
N GLN A 661 -18.88 18.46 -41.81
CA GLN A 661 -17.78 18.72 -42.75
C GLN A 661 -16.43 18.28 -42.17
N GLY A 662 -16.25 18.37 -40.85
CA GLY A 662 -15.11 17.82 -40.13
C GLY A 662 -14.92 16.29 -40.25
N LEU A 663 -15.93 15.55 -40.73
CA LEU A 663 -15.86 14.11 -41.03
C LEU A 663 -15.55 13.80 -42.51
N ILE A 664 -15.76 14.76 -43.42
CA ILE A 664 -15.51 14.61 -44.87
C ILE A 664 -14.07 14.99 -45.24
N LEU A 665 -13.37 15.80 -44.42
CA LEU A 665 -12.04 16.29 -44.76
C LEU A 665 -10.92 15.25 -44.47
N GLY A 666 -10.04 15.08 -45.45
CA GLY A 666 -8.82 14.26 -45.36
C GLY A 666 -9.09 12.78 -45.14
N SER A 667 -8.22 12.12 -44.36
CA SER A 667 -8.29 10.69 -44.03
C SER A 667 -9.62 10.24 -43.42
N LYS A 668 -10.35 11.12 -42.72
CA LYS A 668 -11.71 10.84 -42.23
C LYS A 668 -12.73 10.72 -43.35
N GLY A 669 -12.61 11.55 -44.39
CA GLY A 669 -13.45 11.47 -45.59
C GLY A 669 -13.22 10.18 -46.37
N MET A 670 -11.95 9.76 -46.50
CA MET A 670 -11.58 8.48 -47.12
C MET A 670 -12.34 7.28 -46.50
N MET A 671 -12.62 7.38 -45.21
CA MET A 671 -13.14 6.35 -44.33
C MET A 671 -14.67 6.39 -44.23
N LEU A 672 -15.23 7.55 -43.88
CA LEU A 672 -16.65 7.72 -43.53
C LEU A 672 -17.55 8.22 -44.67
N ASN A 673 -16.98 8.89 -45.67
CA ASN A 673 -17.74 9.41 -46.82
C ASN A 673 -17.73 8.41 -47.99
N CYS A 674 -17.92 7.12 -47.70
CA CYS A 674 -18.02 6.05 -48.69
C CYS A 674 -19.48 5.65 -48.97
N CYS A 675 -19.71 4.98 -50.09
CA CYS A 675 -21.04 4.48 -50.45
C CYS A 675 -21.34 3.13 -49.77
N HIS A 676 -20.34 2.24 -49.75
CA HIS A 676 -20.42 0.91 -49.14
C HIS A 676 -19.42 0.76 -47.99
N SER A 677 -19.87 0.15 -46.89
CA SER A 677 -19.07 -0.26 -45.74
C SER A 677 -18.39 -1.61 -45.97
N VAL A 678 -17.29 -1.87 -45.27
CA VAL A 678 -16.82 -3.25 -45.04
C VAL A 678 -17.93 -4.05 -44.35
N ASP A 679 -18.14 -5.31 -44.78
CA ASP A 679 -19.14 -6.17 -44.17
C ASP A 679 -18.70 -6.63 -42.76
N PHE A 680 -19.37 -6.12 -41.74
CA PHE A 680 -19.18 -6.56 -40.35
C PHE A 680 -19.58 -8.02 -40.16
N GLY A 681 -20.45 -8.58 -41.01
CA GLY A 681 -20.76 -10.00 -41.06
C GLY A 681 -19.53 -10.87 -41.28
N GLU A 682 -18.63 -10.47 -42.18
CA GLU A 682 -17.34 -11.13 -42.46
C GLU A 682 -16.32 -10.89 -41.33
N LEU A 683 -16.20 -9.64 -40.84
CA LEU A 683 -15.23 -9.28 -39.80
C LEU A 683 -15.42 -10.05 -38.49
N LEU A 684 -16.66 -10.44 -38.16
CA LEU A 684 -17.00 -11.26 -36.98
C LEU A 684 -16.49 -12.72 -37.04
N ASP A 685 -15.98 -13.19 -38.19
CA ASP A 685 -15.27 -14.49 -38.30
C ASP A 685 -13.73 -14.33 -38.26
N GLN A 686 -13.24 -13.10 -38.18
CA GLN A 686 -11.80 -12.78 -38.24
C GLN A 686 -11.27 -12.34 -36.88
N LYS A 687 -9.98 -12.04 -36.84
CA LYS A 687 -9.32 -11.37 -35.71
C LYS A 687 -8.96 -9.97 -36.18
N VAL A 688 -9.54 -8.94 -35.56
CA VAL A 688 -9.52 -7.57 -36.07
C VAL A 688 -9.04 -6.61 -34.99
N ILE A 689 -8.16 -5.67 -35.35
CA ILE A 689 -7.82 -4.48 -34.57
C ILE A 689 -8.31 -3.25 -35.33
N ILE A 690 -9.04 -2.38 -34.64
CA ILE A 690 -9.47 -1.07 -35.12
C ILE A 690 -8.77 -0.03 -34.24
N GLU A 691 -7.73 0.60 -34.79
CA GLU A 691 -6.84 1.54 -34.10
C GLU A 691 -7.31 2.98 -34.38
N LEU A 692 -7.64 3.78 -33.36
CA LEU A 692 -8.11 5.17 -33.53
C LEU A 692 -7.09 6.23 -33.07
N GLU A 693 -5.83 5.86 -32.84
CA GLU A 693 -4.77 6.75 -32.33
C GLU A 693 -4.68 8.08 -33.12
N GLU A 694 -4.63 8.00 -34.45
CA GLU A 694 -4.46 9.13 -35.39
C GLU A 694 -5.63 10.15 -35.36
N LEU A 695 -6.82 9.78 -34.86
CA LEU A 695 -7.88 10.76 -34.57
C LEU A 695 -7.49 11.61 -33.35
N ARG A 696 -7.28 12.92 -33.52
CA ARG A 696 -6.86 13.79 -32.40
C ARG A 696 -7.99 14.26 -31.48
N ASP A 697 -9.21 14.35 -31.99
CA ASP A 697 -10.37 14.82 -31.22
C ASP A 697 -11.06 13.67 -30.46
N GLY A 698 -11.44 13.92 -29.20
CA GLY A 698 -12.12 12.97 -28.34
C GLY A 698 -13.54 12.66 -28.82
N GLY A 699 -14.30 13.68 -29.24
CA GLY A 699 -15.67 13.49 -29.73
C GLY A 699 -15.70 12.66 -31.02
N GLN A 700 -14.79 12.93 -31.96
CA GLN A 700 -14.61 12.13 -33.17
C GLN A 700 -14.23 10.66 -32.90
N LYS A 701 -13.39 10.38 -31.88
CA LYS A 701 -13.16 8.98 -31.45
C LYS A 701 -14.48 8.34 -30.98
N SER A 702 -15.20 8.99 -30.05
CA SER A 702 -16.46 8.46 -29.51
C SER A 702 -17.53 8.22 -30.59
N LEU A 703 -17.67 9.13 -31.55
CA LEU A 703 -18.58 9.00 -32.69
C LEU A 703 -18.27 7.76 -33.53
N VAL A 704 -16.98 7.56 -33.89
CA VAL A 704 -16.57 6.42 -34.70
C VAL A 704 -16.72 5.10 -33.94
N ILE A 705 -16.43 5.07 -32.64
CA ILE A 705 -16.71 3.90 -31.79
C ILE A 705 -18.22 3.58 -31.82
N GLY A 706 -19.09 4.59 -31.71
CA GLY A 706 -20.53 4.42 -31.86
C GLY A 706 -20.95 3.82 -33.20
N PHE A 707 -20.40 4.33 -34.32
CA PHE A 707 -20.69 3.81 -35.67
C PHE A 707 -20.16 2.38 -35.89
N VAL A 708 -19.00 2.03 -35.34
CA VAL A 708 -18.43 0.67 -35.38
C VAL A 708 -19.30 -0.30 -34.58
N LEU A 709 -19.65 0.05 -33.34
CA LEU A 709 -20.51 -0.78 -32.48
C LEU A 709 -21.92 -0.96 -33.08
N MET A 710 -22.51 0.08 -33.65
CA MET A 710 -23.82 0.03 -34.30
C MET A 710 -23.87 -1.03 -35.42
N ASN A 711 -22.90 -1.01 -36.34
CA ASN A 711 -22.87 -1.99 -37.45
C ASN A 711 -22.50 -3.39 -36.97
N MET A 712 -21.59 -3.49 -36.00
CA MET A 712 -21.20 -4.76 -35.37
C MET A 712 -22.39 -5.45 -34.67
N VAL A 713 -23.20 -4.71 -33.89
CA VAL A 713 -24.34 -5.29 -33.15
C VAL A 713 -25.44 -5.76 -34.10
N GLU A 714 -25.71 -5.04 -35.19
CA GLU A 714 -26.68 -5.51 -36.19
C GLU A 714 -26.16 -6.73 -36.98
N ALA A 715 -24.87 -6.79 -37.29
CA ALA A 715 -24.25 -7.99 -37.86
C ALA A 715 -24.32 -9.20 -36.90
N ILE A 716 -24.12 -9.00 -35.59
CA ILE A 716 -24.30 -10.04 -34.55
C ILE A 716 -25.76 -10.51 -34.47
N ARG A 717 -26.73 -9.58 -34.49
CA ARG A 717 -28.17 -9.89 -34.53
C ARG A 717 -28.52 -10.81 -35.71
N ARG A 718 -28.06 -10.44 -36.91
CA ARG A 718 -28.27 -11.20 -38.15
C ARG A 718 -27.60 -12.56 -38.14
N ARG A 719 -26.36 -12.63 -37.65
CA ARG A 719 -25.61 -13.88 -37.46
C ARG A 719 -26.36 -14.86 -36.57
N PHE A 720 -27.03 -14.39 -35.52
CA PHE A 720 -27.87 -15.19 -34.64
C PHE A 720 -29.16 -15.67 -35.34
N ASP A 721 -29.90 -14.76 -36.00
CA ASP A 721 -31.17 -15.09 -36.66
C ASP A 721 -30.97 -16.03 -37.86
N ASN A 722 -29.96 -15.77 -38.70
CA ASN A 722 -29.58 -16.62 -39.83
C ASN A 722 -29.10 -18.01 -39.38
N ASN A 723 -28.49 -18.12 -38.19
CA ASN A 723 -28.11 -19.39 -37.57
C ASN A 723 -29.25 -20.02 -36.73
N HIS A 724 -30.50 -19.60 -36.97
CA HIS A 724 -31.71 -20.10 -36.31
C HIS A 724 -31.66 -20.03 -34.77
N GLY A 725 -31.17 -18.91 -34.23
CA GLY A 725 -31.07 -18.67 -32.80
C GLY A 725 -29.93 -19.40 -32.09
N LYS A 726 -28.96 -19.96 -32.84
CA LYS A 726 -27.74 -20.54 -32.27
C LYS A 726 -26.67 -19.47 -32.10
N LYS A 727 -26.21 -19.31 -30.86
CA LYS A 727 -25.07 -18.44 -30.51
C LYS A 727 -23.81 -18.82 -31.30
N VAL A 728 -23.11 -17.82 -31.83
CA VAL A 728 -21.78 -17.95 -32.43
C VAL A 728 -20.81 -17.11 -31.58
N PRO A 729 -19.93 -17.72 -30.78
CA PRO A 729 -19.08 -16.96 -29.86
C PRO A 729 -18.04 -16.10 -30.59
N HIS A 730 -18.08 -14.80 -30.31
CA HIS A 730 -17.12 -13.78 -30.74
C HIS A 730 -16.78 -12.90 -29.51
N ILE A 731 -15.66 -12.18 -29.56
CA ILE A 731 -15.22 -11.26 -28.49
C ILE A 731 -14.98 -9.85 -29.02
N THR A 732 -15.82 -8.89 -28.64
CA THR A 732 -15.54 -7.46 -28.79
C THR A 732 -14.82 -6.91 -27.58
N LEU A 733 -13.64 -6.32 -27.79
CA LEU A 733 -12.86 -5.64 -26.76
C LEU A 733 -12.86 -4.12 -27.00
N ILE A 734 -13.16 -3.35 -25.95
CA ILE A 734 -13.16 -1.89 -25.97
C ILE A 734 -12.15 -1.37 -24.93
N GLU A 735 -11.04 -0.79 -25.37
CA GLU A 735 -10.17 0.03 -24.51
C GLU A 735 -10.74 1.44 -24.33
N GLU A 736 -10.48 2.06 -23.17
CA GLU A 736 -10.98 3.41 -22.81
C GLU A 736 -12.48 3.59 -23.07
N ALA A 737 -13.31 2.62 -22.70
CA ALA A 737 -14.75 2.67 -22.95
C ALA A 737 -15.43 3.93 -22.36
N HIS A 738 -14.83 4.61 -21.37
CA HIS A 738 -15.29 5.91 -20.87
C HIS A 738 -15.32 7.03 -21.94
N ARG A 739 -14.74 6.83 -23.13
CA ARG A 739 -14.89 7.76 -24.26
C ARG A 739 -16.34 7.83 -24.75
N LEU A 740 -17.03 6.68 -24.83
CA LEU A 740 -18.42 6.59 -25.26
C LEU A 740 -19.39 6.43 -24.08
N LEU A 741 -19.02 5.62 -23.08
CA LEU A 741 -19.85 5.22 -21.94
C LEU A 741 -19.58 6.07 -20.69
N SER A 742 -19.19 7.33 -20.90
CA SER A 742 -18.94 8.33 -19.85
C SER A 742 -20.20 8.55 -19.00
N LYS A 743 -20.08 8.52 -17.67
CA LYS A 743 -21.12 9.00 -16.78
C LYS A 743 -21.44 10.49 -17.08
N PRO A 744 -22.68 10.86 -17.47
CA PRO A 744 -23.06 12.24 -17.76
C PRO A 744 -22.99 13.14 -16.53
N GLN A 745 -22.84 14.46 -16.71
CA GLN A 745 -22.99 15.42 -15.60
C GLN A 745 -24.47 15.79 -15.38
N PRO A 746 -24.84 16.25 -14.17
CA PRO A 746 -26.19 16.73 -13.89
C PRO A 746 -26.57 17.93 -14.77
N GLY A 747 -27.32 17.67 -15.84
CA GLY A 747 -27.72 18.65 -16.86
C GLY A 747 -27.54 18.15 -18.30
N ASP A 748 -26.68 17.16 -18.54
CA ASP A 748 -26.34 16.69 -19.89
C ASP A 748 -27.38 15.72 -20.47
N THR A 749 -28.65 16.12 -20.59
CA THR A 749 -29.78 15.22 -20.95
C THR A 749 -29.57 14.47 -22.27
N ASN A 750 -28.99 15.13 -23.26
CA ASN A 750 -28.72 14.52 -24.58
C ASN A 750 -27.60 13.48 -24.47
N ARG A 751 -26.50 13.83 -23.79
CA ARG A 751 -25.37 12.92 -23.55
C ARG A 751 -25.80 11.69 -22.75
N GLN A 752 -26.68 11.87 -21.77
CA GLN A 752 -27.30 10.78 -21.04
C GLN A 752 -28.09 9.86 -21.97
N HIS A 753 -29.00 10.38 -22.79
CA HIS A 753 -29.79 9.56 -23.72
C HIS A 753 -28.90 8.69 -24.65
N GLY A 754 -27.82 9.27 -25.20
CA GLY A 754 -26.85 8.54 -25.99
C GLY A 754 -26.11 7.43 -25.20
N VAL A 755 -25.62 7.75 -23.99
CA VAL A 755 -24.92 6.80 -23.11
C VAL A 755 -25.83 5.65 -22.66
N ASP A 756 -27.07 5.95 -22.28
CA ASP A 756 -28.06 4.98 -21.84
C ASP A 756 -28.44 4.04 -23.01
N THR A 757 -28.64 4.58 -24.22
CA THR A 757 -28.90 3.80 -25.45
C THR A 757 -27.79 2.78 -25.75
N PHE A 758 -26.51 3.18 -25.66
CA PHE A 758 -25.39 2.24 -25.84
C PHE A 758 -25.26 1.26 -24.67
N THR A 759 -25.65 1.65 -23.46
CA THR A 759 -25.61 0.78 -22.28
C THR A 759 -26.63 -0.35 -22.39
N ASP A 760 -27.85 -0.04 -22.82
CA ASP A 760 -28.90 -1.04 -23.07
C ASP A 760 -28.53 -1.95 -24.26
N MET A 761 -28.00 -1.39 -25.36
CA MET A 761 -27.44 -2.16 -26.47
C MET A 761 -26.38 -3.17 -26.01
N LEU A 762 -25.43 -2.73 -25.19
CA LEU A 762 -24.33 -3.57 -24.70
C LEU A 762 -24.76 -4.56 -23.60
N ALA A 763 -25.90 -4.34 -22.93
CA ALA A 763 -26.54 -5.35 -22.08
C ALA A 763 -27.30 -6.40 -22.91
N GLU A 764 -27.89 -6.00 -24.04
CA GLU A 764 -28.64 -6.90 -24.92
C GLU A 764 -27.78 -7.94 -25.65
N ILE A 765 -26.55 -7.58 -26.06
CA ILE A 765 -25.74 -8.41 -26.99
C ILE A 765 -25.42 -9.81 -26.46
N ARG A 766 -25.38 -9.96 -25.14
CA ARG A 766 -25.31 -11.25 -24.44
C ARG A 766 -26.34 -12.29 -24.91
N LYS A 767 -27.54 -11.85 -25.32
CA LYS A 767 -28.59 -12.77 -25.81
C LYS A 767 -28.15 -13.53 -27.06
N TYR A 768 -27.36 -12.89 -27.92
CA TYR A 768 -26.83 -13.44 -29.17
C TYR A 768 -25.54 -14.27 -28.98
N GLY A 769 -24.89 -14.17 -27.82
CA GLY A 769 -23.66 -14.90 -27.47
C GLY A 769 -22.36 -14.10 -27.59
N GLU A 770 -22.46 -12.78 -27.74
CA GLU A 770 -21.30 -11.89 -27.80
C GLU A 770 -20.60 -11.75 -26.45
N SER A 771 -19.26 -11.76 -26.45
CA SER A 771 -18.43 -11.57 -25.25
C SER A 771 -17.80 -10.17 -25.23
N LEU A 772 -18.46 -9.23 -24.59
CA LEU A 772 -17.90 -7.91 -24.36
C LEU A 772 -16.78 -7.92 -23.30
N ILE A 773 -15.58 -7.44 -23.66
CA ILE A 773 -14.49 -7.11 -22.73
C ILE A 773 -14.31 -5.60 -22.70
N ILE A 774 -14.53 -4.97 -21.55
CA ILE A 774 -14.30 -3.54 -21.34
C ILE A 774 -13.02 -3.37 -20.53
N SER A 775 -12.06 -2.62 -21.07
CA SER A 775 -10.83 -2.22 -20.38
C SER A 775 -10.83 -0.71 -20.13
N ASP A 776 -10.71 -0.30 -18.86
CA ASP A 776 -10.61 1.12 -18.52
C ASP A 776 -9.67 1.37 -17.32
N GLN A 777 -9.11 2.57 -17.27
CA GLN A 777 -8.17 2.99 -16.22
C GLN A 777 -8.88 3.59 -15.01
N ILE A 778 -10.09 4.13 -15.18
CA ILE A 778 -10.82 4.93 -14.17
C ILE A 778 -12.27 4.45 -14.09
N PRO A 779 -12.58 3.37 -13.33
CA PRO A 779 -13.93 2.84 -13.16
C PRO A 779 -15.01 3.88 -12.86
N ASN A 780 -14.73 4.89 -12.03
CA ASN A 780 -15.71 5.90 -11.62
C ASN A 780 -16.14 6.86 -12.76
N LYS A 781 -15.44 6.86 -13.90
CA LYS A 781 -15.86 7.60 -15.11
C LYS A 781 -16.93 6.88 -15.93
N LEU A 782 -17.09 5.57 -15.78
CA LEU A 782 -18.10 4.81 -16.52
C LEU A 782 -19.48 4.97 -15.91
N THR A 783 -20.53 4.81 -16.71
CA THR A 783 -21.89 4.67 -16.16
C THR A 783 -21.98 3.42 -15.26
N PRO A 784 -22.62 3.48 -14.08
CA PRO A 784 -22.62 2.38 -13.12
C PRO A 784 -23.18 1.05 -13.65
N GLU A 785 -24.09 1.07 -14.61
CA GLU A 785 -24.70 -0.15 -15.16
C GLU A 785 -23.68 -1.03 -15.90
N ILE A 786 -22.65 -0.44 -16.53
CA ILE A 786 -21.55 -1.18 -17.16
C ILE A 786 -20.72 -1.95 -16.11
N LEU A 787 -20.52 -1.36 -14.92
CA LEU A 787 -19.86 -2.05 -13.81
C LEU A 787 -20.77 -3.10 -13.16
N LYS A 788 -22.10 -2.99 -13.23
CA LYS A 788 -23.03 -4.02 -12.74
C LYS A 788 -23.14 -5.21 -13.70
N ASN A 789 -23.31 -4.94 -14.99
CA ASN A 789 -23.65 -5.93 -16.02
C ASN A 789 -22.46 -6.81 -16.46
N THR A 790 -21.25 -6.53 -15.98
CA THR A 790 -20.04 -7.35 -16.20
C THR A 790 -19.87 -8.40 -15.10
N ASN A 791 -20.09 -9.68 -15.41
CA ASN A 791 -20.02 -10.78 -14.43
C ASN A 791 -18.60 -11.03 -13.92
N THR A 792 -17.61 -10.96 -14.81
CA THR A 792 -16.19 -11.14 -14.47
C THR A 792 -15.54 -9.78 -14.29
N LYS A 793 -14.76 -9.61 -13.23
CA LYS A 793 -14.02 -8.37 -12.93
C LYS A 793 -12.58 -8.68 -12.60
N ILE A 794 -11.64 -8.07 -13.31
CA ILE A 794 -10.20 -8.25 -13.13
C ILE A 794 -9.57 -6.90 -12.79
N VAL A 795 -9.17 -6.75 -11.53
CA VAL A 795 -8.69 -5.48 -10.96
C VAL A 795 -7.20 -5.57 -10.67
N HIS A 796 -6.39 -4.98 -11.55
CA HIS A 796 -4.99 -4.66 -11.26
C HIS A 796 -4.92 -3.40 -10.37
N ARG A 797 -3.70 -2.96 -10.03
CA ARG A 797 -3.46 -1.84 -9.09
C ARG A 797 -4.28 -0.58 -9.40
N ILE A 798 -5.01 -0.07 -8.40
CA ILE A 798 -5.75 1.21 -8.41
C ILE A 798 -5.35 2.04 -7.20
N PHE A 799 -5.14 3.34 -7.37
CA PHE A 799 -4.77 4.25 -6.29
C PHE A 799 -5.95 5.09 -5.76
N ALA A 800 -6.75 5.67 -6.65
CA ALA A 800 -7.82 6.62 -6.32
C ALA A 800 -8.95 5.95 -5.52
N GLN A 801 -9.49 6.67 -4.53
CA GLN A 801 -10.43 6.11 -3.56
C GLN A 801 -11.82 5.90 -4.16
N ASP A 802 -12.28 6.84 -4.97
CA ASP A 802 -13.54 6.78 -5.70
C ASP A 802 -13.56 5.64 -6.73
N ASP A 803 -12.44 5.39 -7.43
CA ASP A 803 -12.29 4.21 -8.29
C ASP A 803 -12.31 2.89 -7.50
N LYS A 804 -11.62 2.83 -6.35
CA LYS A 804 -11.60 1.66 -5.45
C LYS A 804 -12.99 1.32 -4.92
N ASP A 805 -13.73 2.33 -4.46
CA ASP A 805 -15.07 2.15 -3.92
C ASP A 805 -16.06 1.81 -5.05
N ALA A 806 -15.97 2.46 -6.21
CA ALA A 806 -16.79 2.13 -7.39
C ALA A 806 -16.62 0.65 -7.81
N ILE A 807 -15.39 0.16 -7.96
CA ILE A 807 -15.17 -1.24 -8.38
C ILE A 807 -15.39 -2.23 -7.23
N GLY A 808 -14.88 -1.93 -6.03
CA GLY A 808 -14.89 -2.86 -4.90
C GLY A 808 -16.30 -3.16 -4.36
N ASN A 809 -17.21 -2.18 -4.43
CA ASN A 809 -18.63 -2.40 -4.12
C ASN A 809 -19.28 -3.42 -5.06
N THR A 810 -18.91 -3.44 -6.35
CA THR A 810 -19.41 -4.41 -7.34
C THR A 810 -18.74 -5.81 -7.27
N MET A 811 -17.82 -6.00 -6.33
CA MET A 811 -17.07 -7.24 -6.08
C MET A 811 -17.20 -7.72 -4.62
N ALA A 812 -18.05 -7.07 -3.82
CA ALA A 812 -18.24 -7.31 -2.38
C ALA A 812 -16.94 -7.30 -1.54
N LEU A 813 -15.98 -6.42 -1.90
CA LEU A 813 -14.70 -6.30 -1.18
C LEU A 813 -14.87 -5.58 0.17
N THR A 814 -14.21 -6.10 1.22
CA THR A 814 -14.07 -5.39 2.50
C THR A 814 -13.30 -4.08 2.32
N GLU A 815 -13.39 -3.15 3.28
CA GLU A 815 -12.66 -1.88 3.22
C GLU A 815 -11.14 -2.09 3.13
N GLU A 816 -10.61 -3.02 3.93
CA GLU A 816 -9.23 -3.50 3.86
C GLU A 816 -8.87 -4.02 2.46
N GLN A 817 -9.74 -4.83 1.84
CA GLN A 817 -9.55 -5.35 0.48
C GLN A 817 -9.59 -4.26 -0.59
N ARG A 818 -10.39 -3.20 -0.42
CA ARG A 818 -10.41 -2.04 -1.34
C ARG A 818 -9.16 -1.17 -1.17
N ASN A 819 -8.70 -0.96 0.08
CA ASN A 819 -7.49 -0.20 0.37
C ASN A 819 -6.23 -0.88 -0.20
N PHE A 820 -6.14 -2.21 -0.07
CA PHE A 820 -5.05 -3.02 -0.60
C PHE A 820 -4.92 -3.00 -2.13
N LEU A 821 -5.92 -2.54 -2.89
CA LEU A 821 -5.81 -2.39 -4.35
C LEU A 821 -4.66 -1.44 -4.77
N SER A 822 -4.17 -0.57 -3.88
CA SER A 822 -2.93 0.22 -4.09
C SER A 822 -1.65 -0.62 -4.10
N ASN A 823 -1.63 -1.75 -3.38
CA ASN A 823 -0.42 -2.50 -3.04
C ASN A 823 -0.14 -3.67 -4.01
N LEU A 824 -0.98 -3.85 -5.02
CA LEU A 824 -0.82 -4.89 -6.05
C LEU A 824 0.45 -4.67 -6.89
N ASP A 825 1.27 -5.72 -7.00
CA ASP A 825 2.41 -5.78 -7.90
C ASP A 825 1.96 -5.83 -9.39
N VAL A 826 2.87 -5.56 -10.33
CA VAL A 826 2.56 -5.64 -11.76
C VAL A 826 2.19 -7.06 -12.15
N GLY A 827 1.08 -7.23 -12.89
CA GLY A 827 0.51 -8.52 -13.24
C GLY A 827 -0.19 -9.25 -12.08
N ARG A 828 -0.25 -8.67 -10.88
CA ARG A 828 -1.08 -9.16 -9.78
C ARG A 828 -2.44 -8.47 -9.83
N ALA A 829 -3.51 -9.26 -9.81
CA ALA A 829 -4.88 -8.76 -9.89
C ALA A 829 -5.78 -9.43 -8.84
N ILE A 830 -6.82 -8.73 -8.43
CA ILE A 830 -7.97 -9.32 -7.74
C ILE A 830 -9.00 -9.68 -8.81
N VAL A 831 -9.40 -10.96 -8.84
CA VAL A 831 -10.37 -11.48 -9.81
C VAL A 831 -11.65 -11.89 -9.10
N PHE A 832 -12.78 -11.40 -9.61
CA PHE A 832 -14.11 -11.80 -9.20
C PHE A 832 -14.87 -12.35 -10.41
N ASN A 833 -15.73 -13.33 -10.17
CA ASN A 833 -16.72 -13.85 -11.11
C ASN A 833 -17.99 -14.15 -10.28
N GLY A 834 -19.18 -13.82 -10.80
CA GLY A 834 -20.45 -14.06 -10.10
C GLY A 834 -20.72 -15.53 -9.72
N ASN A 835 -20.00 -16.49 -10.31
CA ASN A 835 -20.04 -17.91 -9.97
C ASN A 835 -19.09 -18.28 -8.78
N TRP A 836 -18.36 -17.33 -8.17
CA TRP A 836 -17.40 -17.58 -7.09
C TRP A 836 -17.84 -16.97 -5.75
N PRO A 837 -17.54 -17.61 -4.60
CA PRO A 837 -18.02 -17.16 -3.28
C PRO A 837 -17.33 -15.89 -2.75
N LYS A 838 -16.12 -15.59 -3.22
CA LYS A 838 -15.33 -14.38 -2.89
C LYS A 838 -14.42 -14.04 -4.07
N ALA A 839 -14.01 -12.77 -4.18
CA ALA A 839 -12.92 -12.39 -5.06
C ALA A 839 -11.59 -13.03 -4.61
N VAL A 840 -10.77 -13.49 -5.56
CA VAL A 840 -9.52 -14.22 -5.31
C VAL A 840 -8.31 -13.42 -5.82
N GLN A 841 -7.13 -13.61 -5.23
CA GLN A 841 -5.90 -12.95 -5.67
C GLN A 841 -5.16 -13.81 -6.70
N VAL A 842 -4.80 -13.25 -7.86
CA VAL A 842 -4.22 -13.98 -9.00
C VAL A 842 -2.92 -13.31 -9.47
N GLN A 843 -1.89 -14.11 -9.69
CA GLN A 843 -0.70 -13.72 -10.43
C GLN A 843 -0.88 -14.13 -11.89
N ILE A 844 -1.13 -13.14 -12.75
CA ILE A 844 -1.32 -13.32 -14.19
C ILE A 844 0.07 -13.33 -14.85
N PRO A 845 0.43 -14.37 -15.62
CA PRO A 845 1.71 -14.45 -16.30
C PRO A 845 1.72 -13.54 -17.55
N LYS A 846 2.82 -12.82 -17.74
CA LYS A 846 3.07 -12.00 -18.93
C LYS A 846 3.26 -12.91 -20.16
N LYS A 847 2.21 -13.07 -20.98
CA LYS A 847 2.24 -13.89 -22.22
C LYS A 847 2.82 -13.15 -23.43
N THR A 848 2.57 -11.84 -23.50
CA THR A 848 3.00 -10.92 -24.57
C THR A 848 3.95 -9.86 -24.02
N ASP A 849 4.85 -9.33 -24.85
CA ASP A 849 5.78 -8.28 -24.43
C ASP A 849 5.34 -6.88 -24.88
N THR A 850 4.36 -6.31 -24.18
CA THR A 850 3.87 -4.94 -24.39
C THR A 850 4.89 -3.83 -24.08
N SER A 851 6.11 -4.18 -23.68
CA SER A 851 7.25 -3.24 -23.58
C SER A 851 8.20 -3.30 -24.78
N LYS A 852 7.94 -4.18 -25.77
CA LYS A 852 8.53 -4.09 -27.11
C LYS A 852 7.57 -3.32 -28.02
N GLU A 853 8.06 -2.25 -28.61
CA GLU A 853 7.39 -1.63 -29.76
C GLU A 853 7.52 -2.56 -30.96
N ILE A 854 6.44 -3.26 -31.33
CA ILE A 854 6.38 -3.92 -32.64
C ILE A 854 6.06 -2.86 -33.68
N ILE A 855 7.13 -2.35 -34.28
CA ILE A 855 7.08 -1.48 -35.45
C ILE A 855 6.71 -2.33 -36.67
N ILE A 856 5.42 -2.69 -36.78
CA ILE A 856 4.84 -3.11 -38.06
C ILE A 856 5.00 -1.92 -39.01
N SER A 857 5.65 -2.12 -40.17
CA SER A 857 5.89 -0.99 -41.07
C SER A 857 4.58 -0.48 -41.67
N ARG A 858 4.50 0.81 -41.99
CA ARG A 858 3.34 1.38 -42.68
C ARG A 858 3.11 0.70 -44.03
N ASP A 859 4.17 0.28 -44.72
CA ASP A 859 4.09 -0.46 -45.99
C ASP A 859 3.51 -1.86 -45.82
N GLU A 860 3.81 -2.56 -44.72
CA GLU A 860 3.23 -3.89 -44.42
C GLU A 860 1.75 -3.79 -44.06
N LEU A 861 1.37 -2.80 -43.23
CA LEU A 861 -0.04 -2.51 -42.92
C LEU A 861 -0.82 -2.16 -44.18
N LYS A 862 -0.27 -1.29 -45.03
CA LYS A 862 -0.89 -0.87 -46.30
C LYS A 862 -1.01 -2.01 -47.30
N ALA A 863 0.02 -2.83 -47.45
CA ALA A 863 -0.05 -4.03 -48.29
C ALA A 863 -1.12 -5.02 -47.78
N SER A 864 -1.20 -5.23 -46.47
CA SER A 864 -2.21 -6.12 -45.85
C SER A 864 -3.65 -5.59 -45.99
N ASN A 865 -3.84 -4.27 -46.04
CA ASN A 865 -5.14 -3.62 -46.24
C ASN A 865 -5.54 -3.59 -47.72
N LEU A 866 -4.59 -3.30 -48.63
CA LEU A 866 -4.78 -3.44 -50.08
C LEU A 866 -5.16 -4.87 -50.45
N ASP A 867 -4.46 -5.89 -49.92
CA ASP A 867 -4.77 -7.30 -50.19
C ASP A 867 -6.20 -7.69 -49.74
N PHE A 868 -6.70 -7.09 -48.65
CA PHE A 868 -8.08 -7.28 -48.18
C PHE A 868 -9.10 -6.63 -49.12
N TYR A 869 -8.89 -5.39 -49.57
CA TYR A 869 -9.78 -4.79 -50.55
C TYR A 869 -9.69 -5.47 -51.93
N ILE A 870 -8.54 -6.04 -52.28
CA ILE A 870 -8.32 -6.85 -53.49
C ILE A 870 -8.96 -8.24 -53.40
N SER A 871 -9.10 -8.84 -52.21
CA SER A 871 -9.97 -10.04 -52.05
C SER A 871 -11.44 -9.69 -52.22
N HIS A 872 -11.87 -8.51 -51.78
CA HIS A 872 -13.28 -8.09 -51.76
C HIS A 872 -13.68 -7.09 -52.87
N TRP A 873 -12.95 -7.07 -53.98
CA TRP A 873 -13.18 -6.18 -55.12
C TRP A 873 -14.59 -6.29 -55.74
N GLU A 874 -15.25 -7.45 -55.60
CA GLU A 874 -16.63 -7.68 -56.10
C GLU A 874 -17.70 -6.95 -55.27
N SER A 875 -17.35 -6.49 -54.07
CA SER A 875 -18.28 -5.82 -53.14
C SER A 875 -18.28 -4.28 -53.21
N ASN A 876 -17.44 -3.68 -54.07
CA ASN A 876 -17.34 -2.22 -54.28
C ASN A 876 -17.13 -1.36 -53.01
N ILE A 877 -16.63 -1.94 -51.92
CA ILE A 877 -16.26 -1.22 -50.67
C ILE A 877 -15.21 -0.14 -50.93
N VAL A 878 -14.23 -0.45 -51.79
CA VAL A 878 -13.53 0.57 -52.54
C VAL A 878 -14.33 0.75 -53.82
N ASP A 879 -15.08 1.85 -53.90
CA ASP A 879 -15.95 2.11 -55.03
C ASP A 879 -15.20 1.95 -56.36
N TYR A 880 -15.89 1.36 -57.34
CA TYR A 880 -15.42 1.17 -58.72
C TYR A 880 -14.36 0.09 -58.90
N SER A 881 -14.06 -0.69 -57.85
CA SER A 881 -13.21 -1.87 -57.95
C SER A 881 -13.77 -2.92 -58.91
N THR A 882 -15.09 -3.01 -59.14
CA THR A 882 -15.66 -3.88 -60.18
C THR A 882 -15.46 -3.38 -61.62
N LEU A 883 -15.19 -2.09 -61.86
CA LEU A 883 -15.22 -1.52 -63.22
C LEU A 883 -14.10 -2.02 -64.14
N PHE A 884 -13.02 -2.60 -63.60
CA PHE A 884 -11.99 -3.26 -64.39
C PHE A 884 -12.48 -4.53 -65.10
N GLY A 885 -13.57 -5.15 -64.63
CA GLY A 885 -14.05 -6.44 -65.15
C GLY A 885 -13.15 -7.64 -64.77
N HIS A 886 -12.15 -7.41 -63.93
CA HIS A 886 -11.27 -8.42 -63.35
C HIS A 886 -10.82 -7.98 -61.96
N LYS A 887 -10.33 -8.94 -61.17
CA LYS A 887 -9.67 -8.68 -59.88
C LYS A 887 -8.55 -7.64 -60.05
N PRO A 888 -8.58 -6.49 -59.35
CA PRO A 888 -7.57 -5.44 -59.50
C PRO A 888 -6.18 -5.87 -58.99
N SER A 889 -5.14 -5.31 -59.60
CA SER A 889 -3.78 -5.34 -59.04
C SER A 889 -3.64 -4.40 -57.84
N ARG A 890 -2.51 -4.51 -57.10
CA ARG A 890 -2.20 -3.58 -55.99
C ARG A 890 -2.07 -2.13 -56.45
N GLU A 891 -1.50 -1.89 -57.62
CA GLU A 891 -1.39 -0.54 -58.22
C GLU A 891 -2.77 0.04 -58.52
N GLU A 892 -3.66 -0.75 -59.14
CA GLU A 892 -5.02 -0.32 -59.48
C GLU A 892 -5.89 -0.05 -58.26
N MET A 893 -5.81 -0.92 -57.24
CA MET A 893 -6.51 -0.69 -55.96
C MET A 893 -5.96 0.54 -55.23
N GLU A 894 -4.64 0.74 -55.23
CA GLU A 894 -4.03 1.92 -54.61
C GLU A 894 -4.47 3.22 -55.31
N ILE A 895 -4.56 3.24 -56.64
CA ILE A 895 -5.09 4.39 -57.39
C ILE A 895 -6.58 4.63 -57.02
N LEU A 896 -7.44 3.60 -57.01
CA LEU A 896 -8.83 3.76 -56.59
C LEU A 896 -8.96 4.31 -55.15
N MET A 897 -8.13 3.82 -54.23
CA MET A 897 -8.09 4.29 -52.85
C MET A 897 -7.55 5.72 -52.70
N GLN A 898 -6.89 6.29 -53.72
CA GLN A 898 -6.45 7.69 -53.78
C GLN A 898 -7.47 8.63 -54.45
N LEU A 899 -8.13 8.18 -55.52
CA LEU A 899 -9.00 9.02 -56.36
C LEU A 899 -10.12 9.72 -55.59
N ARG A 900 -10.76 9.02 -54.65
CA ARG A 900 -11.88 9.56 -53.86
C ARG A 900 -11.49 10.64 -52.85
N ASN A 901 -10.20 10.78 -52.56
CA ASN A 901 -9.72 11.54 -51.40
C ASN A 901 -9.49 13.01 -51.72
N ASN A 902 -9.21 13.29 -52.99
CA ASN A 902 -8.52 14.50 -53.37
C ASN A 902 -9.51 15.49 -53.97
N SER A 903 -9.87 16.49 -53.15
CA SER A 903 -10.21 17.81 -53.65
C SER A 903 -9.23 18.24 -54.73
N ASP A 904 -7.96 17.85 -54.62
CA ASP A 904 -6.90 18.33 -55.49
C ASP A 904 -6.86 17.60 -56.86
N TYR A 905 -7.54 16.45 -57.03
CA TYR A 905 -7.84 15.92 -58.37
C TYR A 905 -8.86 16.84 -59.07
N ILE A 906 -9.91 17.25 -58.36
CA ILE A 906 -10.98 18.12 -58.88
C ILE A 906 -10.45 19.56 -59.08
N ASN A 907 -9.71 20.09 -58.12
CA ASN A 907 -9.12 21.42 -58.18
C ASN A 907 -8.01 21.48 -59.22
N ALA A 908 -7.13 20.47 -59.37
CA ALA A 908 -6.14 20.48 -60.46
C ALA A 908 -6.78 20.35 -61.85
N MET A 909 -8.01 19.80 -61.95
CA MET A 909 -8.82 19.83 -63.18
C MET A 909 -9.46 21.22 -63.40
N MET A 910 -9.91 21.90 -62.34
CA MET A 910 -10.40 23.30 -62.40
C MET A 910 -9.28 24.31 -62.73
N GLU A 911 -8.12 24.23 -62.06
CA GLU A 911 -6.93 25.04 -62.32
C GLU A 911 -6.45 24.88 -63.77
N LEU A 912 -6.50 23.65 -64.31
CA LEU A 912 -6.20 23.37 -65.72
C LEU A 912 -7.11 24.19 -66.64
N LYS A 913 -8.40 24.24 -66.33
CA LYS A 913 -9.43 24.97 -67.09
C LYS A 913 -9.35 26.49 -66.91
N GLU A 914 -9.01 27.00 -65.74
CA GLU A 914 -8.88 28.46 -65.52
C GLU A 914 -7.56 29.05 -66.06
N SER A 915 -6.51 28.24 -66.21
CA SER A 915 -5.17 28.72 -66.58
C SER A 915 -4.61 28.21 -67.92
N GLY A 916 -5.13 27.08 -68.43
CA GLY A 916 -4.63 26.43 -69.66
C GLY A 916 -3.33 25.62 -69.50
N GLU A 917 -2.62 25.73 -68.36
CA GLU A 917 -1.40 24.95 -68.08
C GLU A 917 -1.42 24.33 -66.68
N ASN A 918 -1.32 23.00 -66.57
CA ASN A 918 -1.20 22.37 -65.26
C ASN A 918 0.18 22.62 -64.65
N GLN A 919 0.22 23.17 -63.44
CA GLN A 919 1.40 23.10 -62.58
C GLN A 919 1.48 21.72 -61.88
N ASN A 920 0.34 21.07 -61.64
CA ASN A 920 0.18 19.77 -60.99
C ASN A 920 0.01 18.58 -61.98
N LYS A 921 0.82 18.52 -63.06
CA LYS A 921 0.79 17.39 -64.04
C LYS A 921 0.98 16.00 -63.41
N GLN A 922 1.55 15.92 -62.21
CA GLN A 922 1.71 14.68 -61.46
C GLN A 922 0.39 14.12 -60.92
N LEU A 923 -0.61 14.99 -60.64
CA LEU A 923 -1.92 14.55 -60.14
C LEU A 923 -2.81 13.98 -61.26
N ILE A 924 -2.85 14.56 -62.46
CA ILE A 924 -3.77 14.05 -63.51
C ILE A 924 -3.35 12.67 -64.06
N LYS A 925 -2.05 12.36 -64.09
CA LYS A 925 -1.53 11.17 -64.76
C LYS A 925 -2.09 9.83 -64.21
N PRO A 926 -2.18 9.56 -62.89
CA PRO A 926 -2.84 8.36 -62.37
C PRO A 926 -4.29 8.16 -62.85
N LEU A 927 -5.04 9.26 -63.04
CA LEU A 927 -6.40 9.22 -63.58
C LEU A 927 -6.39 8.92 -65.09
N GLU A 928 -5.46 9.48 -65.87
CA GLU A 928 -5.27 9.11 -67.29
C GLU A 928 -4.86 7.64 -67.48
N ASP A 929 -4.00 7.12 -66.60
CA ASP A 929 -3.57 5.72 -66.62
C ASP A 929 -4.72 4.77 -66.18
N LEU A 930 -5.57 5.16 -65.22
CA LEU A 930 -6.79 4.43 -64.87
C LEU A 930 -7.83 4.44 -66.02
N LEU A 931 -8.07 5.60 -66.62
CA LEU A 931 -8.98 5.78 -67.77
C LEU A 931 -8.52 5.02 -69.02
N GLN A 932 -7.26 4.58 -69.08
CA GLN A 932 -6.77 3.66 -70.11
C GLN A 932 -7.05 2.18 -69.78
N ARG A 933 -7.03 1.80 -68.50
CA ARG A 933 -7.20 0.41 -68.01
C ARG A 933 -8.66 -0.03 -67.87
N VAL A 934 -9.57 0.87 -67.48
CA VAL A 934 -10.99 0.54 -67.29
C VAL A 934 -11.70 0.30 -68.65
N PRO A 935 -12.34 -0.87 -68.87
CA PRO A 935 -13.07 -1.16 -70.11
C PRO A 935 -14.33 -0.31 -70.29
N ASP A 936 -15.19 -0.22 -69.27
CA ASP A 936 -16.43 0.57 -69.33
C ASP A 936 -16.19 2.02 -68.88
N LYS A 937 -15.53 2.77 -69.77
CA LYS A 937 -15.23 4.19 -69.57
C LYS A 937 -16.49 5.02 -69.40
N LYS A 938 -17.59 4.61 -70.04
CA LYS A 938 -18.87 5.31 -69.99
C LYS A 938 -19.48 5.20 -68.58
N ARG A 939 -19.59 3.97 -68.05
CA ARG A 939 -20.04 3.75 -66.67
C ARG A 939 -19.15 4.46 -65.65
N LEU A 940 -17.82 4.48 -65.85
CA LEU A 940 -16.91 5.27 -65.03
C LEU A 940 -17.18 6.78 -65.10
N PHE A 941 -17.49 7.34 -66.27
CA PHE A 941 -17.84 8.76 -66.39
C PHE A 941 -19.20 9.10 -65.78
N ASP A 942 -20.24 8.31 -66.05
CA ASP A 942 -21.58 8.48 -65.46
C ASP A 942 -21.51 8.45 -63.91
N ILE A 943 -20.62 7.62 -63.35
CA ILE A 943 -20.35 7.49 -61.92
C ILE A 943 -19.51 8.63 -61.33
N LEU A 944 -18.42 9.04 -61.99
CA LEU A 944 -17.62 10.20 -61.57
C LEU A 944 -18.46 11.48 -61.59
N ALA A 945 -19.38 11.56 -62.57
CA ALA A 945 -20.40 12.58 -62.66
C ALA A 945 -21.36 12.55 -61.45
N ASP A 946 -21.98 11.42 -61.10
CA ASP A 946 -22.89 11.35 -59.95
C ASP A 946 -22.21 11.73 -58.62
N ASN A 947 -20.92 11.39 -58.43
CA ASN A 947 -20.13 11.86 -57.29
C ASN A 947 -19.98 13.39 -57.26
N TYR A 948 -19.82 14.03 -58.43
CA TYR A 948 -19.54 15.46 -58.59
C TYR A 948 -20.82 16.33 -58.66
N LEU A 949 -21.88 15.83 -59.28
CA LEU A 949 -23.21 16.47 -59.38
C LEU A 949 -23.90 16.67 -58.03
N ASN A 950 -23.36 16.05 -56.97
CA ASN A 950 -23.61 16.38 -55.57
C ASN A 950 -23.32 17.86 -55.20
N GLY A 951 -22.71 18.66 -56.10
CA GLY A 951 -22.69 20.12 -56.04
C GLY A 951 -23.79 20.80 -56.88
N HIS A 952 -23.79 20.61 -58.21
CA HIS A 952 -24.56 21.44 -59.14
C HIS A 952 -25.10 20.70 -60.39
N LYS A 953 -26.39 20.94 -60.68
CA LYS A 953 -27.11 20.83 -61.99
C LYS A 953 -26.67 19.72 -62.97
N GLY A 954 -27.33 18.56 -62.90
CA GLY A 954 -27.20 17.46 -63.87
C GLY A 954 -27.85 17.66 -65.24
N SER A 955 -27.74 18.84 -65.88
CA SER A 955 -28.27 19.07 -67.24
C SER A 955 -27.24 18.93 -68.35
N PHE A 956 -25.94 19.16 -68.07
CA PHE A 956 -24.91 19.18 -69.12
C PHE A 956 -24.33 17.79 -69.42
N LEU A 957 -24.35 16.86 -68.47
CA LEU A 957 -23.77 15.54 -68.67
C LEU A 957 -24.55 14.66 -69.65
N SER A 958 -25.85 14.92 -69.87
CA SER A 958 -26.57 14.36 -71.03
C SER A 958 -26.03 14.89 -72.37
N GLU A 959 -25.56 16.15 -72.43
CA GLU A 959 -24.99 16.72 -73.65
C GLU A 959 -23.60 16.15 -73.96
N ILE A 960 -22.77 15.87 -72.94
CA ILE A 960 -21.54 15.06 -73.09
C ILE A 960 -21.86 13.62 -73.52
N TYR A 961 -22.85 12.99 -72.89
CA TYR A 961 -23.26 11.61 -73.16
C TYR A 961 -23.74 11.44 -74.61
N ASP A 962 -24.54 12.37 -75.12
CA ASP A 962 -25.04 12.35 -76.50
C ASP A 962 -23.93 12.64 -77.52
N MET A 963 -22.93 13.48 -77.19
CA MET A 963 -21.70 13.59 -77.99
C MET A 963 -20.89 12.29 -78.02
N TYR A 964 -20.88 11.51 -76.91
CA TYR A 964 -20.12 10.27 -76.79
C TYR A 964 -20.76 9.08 -77.53
N GLN A 965 -22.09 9.02 -77.61
CA GLN A 965 -22.83 7.91 -78.25
C GLN A 965 -22.62 7.80 -79.78
N GLY A 966 -22.01 8.82 -80.42
CA GLY A 966 -21.91 8.91 -81.88
C GLY A 966 -20.90 7.96 -82.56
N GLU A 967 -19.79 7.60 -81.93
CA GLU A 967 -18.69 6.88 -82.60
C GLU A 967 -18.07 5.75 -81.76
N LYS A 968 -17.68 4.66 -82.44
CA LYS A 968 -16.97 3.52 -81.83
C LYS A 968 -15.45 3.66 -81.98
N VAL A 969 -14.73 3.29 -80.92
CA VAL A 969 -13.26 3.24 -80.77
C VAL A 969 -12.59 4.61 -80.57
N LEU A 970 -11.88 4.74 -79.45
CA LEU A 970 -11.07 5.91 -79.07
C LEU A 970 -9.59 5.68 -79.38
N ASP A 971 -9.02 6.56 -80.21
CA ASP A 971 -7.58 6.73 -80.37
C ASP A 971 -7.01 7.74 -79.34
N LYS A 972 -5.70 7.67 -79.06
CA LYS A 972 -4.99 8.61 -78.18
C LYS A 972 -5.20 10.07 -78.56
N GLN A 973 -5.30 10.40 -79.85
CA GLN A 973 -5.53 11.76 -80.30
C GLN A 973 -6.95 12.25 -79.95
N LYS A 974 -7.96 11.36 -79.97
CA LYS A 974 -9.33 11.66 -79.50
C LYS A 974 -9.44 11.71 -77.97
N VAL A 975 -8.67 10.93 -77.21
CA VAL A 975 -8.59 11.09 -75.74
C VAL A 975 -8.07 12.49 -75.39
N LYS A 976 -7.10 13.01 -76.14
CA LYS A 976 -6.63 14.38 -75.99
C LYS A 976 -7.67 15.44 -76.38
N THR A 977 -8.46 15.20 -77.45
CA THR A 977 -9.61 16.06 -77.78
C THR A 977 -10.68 16.03 -76.68
N PHE A 978 -10.96 14.86 -76.09
CA PHE A 978 -11.93 14.71 -75.00
C PHE A 978 -11.48 15.45 -73.74
N ALA A 979 -10.19 15.38 -73.37
CA ALA A 979 -9.64 16.18 -72.28
C ALA A 979 -9.81 17.69 -72.54
N ASN A 980 -9.60 18.13 -73.78
CA ASN A 980 -9.86 19.53 -74.18
C ASN A 980 -11.37 19.89 -74.12
N SER A 981 -12.28 19.03 -74.56
CA SER A 981 -13.73 19.33 -74.50
C SER A 981 -14.30 19.29 -73.07
N LEU A 982 -13.70 18.51 -72.17
CA LEU A 982 -14.00 18.55 -70.74
C LEU A 982 -13.49 19.87 -70.10
N MET A 983 -12.35 20.35 -70.58
CA MET A 983 -11.77 21.66 -70.22
C MET A 983 -12.55 22.87 -70.74
N ASP A 984 -13.06 22.79 -71.98
CA ASP A 984 -13.83 23.87 -72.62
C ASP A 984 -15.22 24.07 -71.98
N PHE A 985 -15.68 23.14 -71.13
CA PHE A 985 -16.96 23.20 -70.43
C PHE A 985 -16.89 23.65 -68.96
N MET A 986 -15.93 23.14 -68.17
CA MET A 986 -15.88 23.33 -66.71
C MET A 986 -15.80 24.81 -66.29
#